data_AF-A0A9X2A147-F1
#
_entry.id   AF-A0A9X2A147-F1
#
_cell.length_a   1.000
_cell.length_b   1.000
_cell.length_c   1.000
_cell.angle_alpha   90.00
_cell.angle_beta   90.00
_cell.angle_gamma   90.00
#
_symmetry.space_group_name_H-M   'P 1'
#
loop_
_entity.id
_entity.type
_entity.pdbx_description
1 polymer ?
#
loop_
_entity_poly.entity_id
_entity_poly.type
_entity_poly.pdbx_seq_one_letter_code
_entity_poly.pdbx_strand_id
1 'polypeptide(L)'
;MSPTKPGSEIRRLIEQLADTIHIDDLAERLGIPVRQVGGRSYAQCIFHNDTNPSMALYPGTSRDKAHYHCFVCDAHGDIFELVKQSKGLDFVEAVRWLASSYGLASPALASGVSARKSQITIGRAVVEPTPADSGVLERVLGVYRQKDTKALEEWLKARSLSKEVAAAAELGFAAPATLVNYVENGRSDFGAFRELLGQLQSAGLIRSERKKLGLVAAETYLNLGGQYRDFFNDGRVIFPIRDASGRMLGFAGRRLNESPAPKYLYSPNLPKSQVLYRANFALDKIKADLADGAKPVVYVCEGLVDALRLESIGLSAVAVLGARMSDAQARILIDFAGTLPDMAPLQVRFFLDQDGAGLKGAAASIQTVLKLDKDVRLELGFVWPLDSQSAHSQSLPIKDPDDLLRMFDESEPAIAYLDRSTHPVAVAFLAERLRVPPVDILEDNRWETIPLGAKYRLAVLLESLAGGLIDRVLTTGTAHSDSYGKWHQDVWRFIQNPVPTRVGLPIQSAEEIALQLNIARELAQAGANKGEVLSDIAAWRRVSLAATAFNEGLITRLQQVQFQPIEPFDAVFVSRGFGKDEERLKAMPCLEDLIVQQYLMNELLTERLDDGSESKFSNHIPAVRYYRSIDHVRTTGESGGTEHSETLSFAYQVDMDALEGRSPPSEGGMFRPYFECWRGFISSLLKQGRAMSHVHMVRLDLKRYYDRITRIVAKDILGSSIESAYKSLGDSREAFVPLLRPKALQAERQHAAIDFILDQSFGFYYYHPNTGHPIASDREKGIPQGPVLSAWLGNIILFKLDAVMRAKLQELNLDQVVRAGYARYVDDVVILAENQGILDVLRAAAEDVTRTLQLELISKENFAPMSAVEFSQHLTAGRALPAYGPREEALLLESGDGDAGWGMWQTEGPRRQTSLELLRDSRLYAMNRPGFGGGSNS
;
A
#
# COMPACT_ATOMS: atom_id res chain seq x y z
N MET A 1 -52.89 21.60 -32.48
CA MET A 1 -51.46 21.94 -32.65
C MET A 1 -50.67 20.83 -31.99
N SER A 2 -49.92 20.05 -32.77
CA SER A 2 -49.17 18.88 -32.28
C SER A 2 -47.96 19.34 -31.46
N PRO A 3 -47.64 18.71 -30.31
CA PRO A 3 -46.45 19.05 -29.54
C PRO A 3 -45.20 18.69 -30.36
N THR A 4 -44.45 19.70 -30.76
CA THR A 4 -43.18 19.56 -31.48
C THR A 4 -42.14 18.87 -30.57
N LYS A 5 -41.47 17.83 -31.09
CA LYS A 5 -40.45 17.08 -30.34
C LYS A 5 -39.37 18.03 -29.76
N PRO A 6 -38.91 17.84 -28.51
CA PRO A 6 -37.99 18.76 -27.82
C PRO A 6 -36.67 19.08 -28.56
N GLY A 7 -36.15 18.15 -29.36
CA GLY A 7 -34.96 18.39 -30.20
C GLY A 7 -35.17 19.39 -31.34
N SER A 8 -36.40 19.77 -31.67
CA SER A 8 -36.68 20.74 -32.74
C SER A 8 -36.56 22.20 -32.31
N GLU A 9 -36.68 22.51 -31.01
CA GLU A 9 -36.63 23.88 -30.50
C GLU A 9 -35.20 24.39 -30.31
N ILE A 10 -34.30 23.55 -29.77
CA ILE A 10 -32.89 23.94 -29.60
C ILE A 10 -32.19 24.13 -30.95
N ARG A 11 -32.50 23.29 -31.95
CA ARG A 11 -31.96 23.43 -33.31
C ARG A 11 -32.37 24.74 -33.96
N ARG A 12 -33.66 25.09 -33.84
CA ARG A 12 -34.19 26.38 -34.31
C ARG A 12 -33.53 27.55 -33.61
N LEU A 13 -33.30 27.46 -32.29
CA LEU A 13 -32.60 28.50 -31.54
C LEU A 13 -31.15 28.66 -32.02
N ILE A 14 -30.41 27.56 -32.22
CA ILE A 14 -29.03 27.60 -32.74
C ILE A 14 -28.99 28.27 -34.12
N GLU A 15 -29.91 27.89 -35.01
CA GLU A 15 -30.04 28.50 -36.34
C GLU A 15 -30.34 30.00 -36.23
N GLN A 16 -31.33 30.37 -35.42
CA GLN A 16 -31.74 31.76 -35.21
C GLN A 16 -30.61 32.60 -34.63
N LEU A 17 -29.85 32.08 -33.67
CA LEU A 17 -28.69 32.76 -33.10
C LEU A 17 -27.61 33.00 -34.16
N ALA A 18 -27.31 31.99 -34.97
CA ALA A 18 -26.31 32.07 -36.02
C ALA A 18 -26.68 33.05 -37.15
N ASP A 19 -27.98 33.24 -37.41
CA ASP A 19 -28.48 34.17 -38.43
C ASP A 19 -28.63 35.61 -37.93
N THR A 20 -28.91 35.80 -36.63
CA THR A 20 -29.27 37.12 -36.08
C THR A 20 -28.06 37.85 -35.49
N ILE A 21 -27.07 37.13 -34.96
CA ILE A 21 -25.98 37.73 -34.20
C ILE A 21 -24.88 38.24 -35.13
N HIS A 22 -24.62 39.54 -35.02
CA HIS A 22 -23.45 40.19 -35.60
C HIS A 22 -22.22 39.92 -34.73
N ILE A 23 -21.16 39.35 -35.32
CA ILE A 23 -20.00 38.84 -34.57
C ILE A 23 -19.12 39.95 -33.96
N ASP A 24 -19.18 41.16 -34.50
CA ASP A 24 -18.55 42.37 -33.96
C ASP A 24 -19.27 42.86 -32.69
N ASP A 25 -20.60 42.96 -32.70
CA ASP A 25 -21.40 43.23 -31.47
C ASP A 25 -21.13 42.16 -30.40
N LEU A 26 -21.02 40.90 -30.81
CA LEU A 26 -20.65 39.81 -29.90
C LEU A 26 -19.26 40.00 -29.28
N ALA A 27 -18.25 40.34 -30.09
CA ALA A 27 -16.89 40.56 -29.60
C ALA A 27 -16.85 41.71 -28.57
N GLU A 28 -17.54 42.82 -28.84
CA GLU A 28 -17.64 43.95 -27.91
C GLU A 28 -18.35 43.56 -26.60
N ARG A 29 -19.47 42.82 -26.67
CA ARG A 29 -20.18 42.30 -25.48
C ARG A 29 -19.35 41.32 -24.65
N LEU A 30 -18.43 40.59 -25.28
CA LEU A 30 -17.48 39.73 -24.59
C LEU A 30 -16.32 40.52 -23.95
N GLY A 31 -16.24 41.84 -24.18
CA GLY A 31 -15.17 42.71 -23.71
C GLY A 31 -13.90 42.59 -24.54
N ILE A 32 -13.99 42.08 -25.77
CA ILE A 32 -12.86 41.93 -26.69
C ILE A 32 -12.77 43.22 -27.53
N PRO A 33 -11.66 43.99 -27.45
CA PRO A 33 -11.52 45.22 -28.21
C PRO A 33 -11.60 44.98 -29.73
N VAL A 34 -12.45 45.74 -30.41
CA VAL A 34 -12.65 45.70 -31.87
C VAL A 34 -12.14 47.00 -32.51
N ARG A 35 -11.50 46.89 -33.67
CA ARG A 35 -11.00 48.00 -34.49
C ARG A 35 -11.42 47.82 -35.94
N GLN A 36 -11.87 48.91 -36.56
CA GLN A 36 -12.15 48.96 -38.00
C GLN A 36 -10.89 49.30 -38.78
N VAL A 37 -10.53 48.47 -39.77
CA VAL A 37 -9.40 48.70 -40.68
C VAL A 37 -9.83 48.35 -42.10
N GLY A 38 -9.81 49.34 -43.02
CA GLY A 38 -10.12 49.11 -44.43
C GLY A 38 -11.53 48.57 -44.71
N GLY A 39 -12.51 48.90 -43.85
CA GLY A 39 -13.89 48.40 -43.95
C GLY A 39 -14.11 46.98 -43.42
N ARG A 40 -13.11 46.39 -42.74
CA ARG A 40 -13.22 45.10 -42.03
C ARG A 40 -13.01 45.29 -40.53
N SER A 41 -13.76 44.53 -39.73
CA SER A 41 -13.66 44.47 -38.27
C SER A 41 -12.54 43.51 -37.85
N TYR A 42 -11.62 43.97 -37.00
CA TYR A 42 -10.57 43.15 -36.38
C TYR A 42 -10.68 43.22 -34.86
N ALA A 43 -10.57 42.08 -34.20
CA ALA A 43 -10.58 41.95 -32.75
C ALA A 43 -9.22 41.49 -32.22
N GLN A 44 -8.92 41.81 -30.96
CA GLN A 44 -7.79 41.23 -30.25
C GLN A 44 -8.02 39.72 -30.04
N CYS A 45 -7.06 38.89 -30.46
CA CYS A 45 -7.23 37.45 -30.41
C CYS A 45 -7.14 36.92 -28.97
N ILE A 46 -8.17 36.17 -28.53
CA ILE A 46 -8.21 35.54 -27.20
C ILE A 46 -7.47 34.19 -27.14
N PHE A 47 -7.03 33.67 -28.28
CA PHE A 47 -6.45 32.33 -28.41
C PHE A 47 -4.93 32.29 -28.24
N HIS A 48 -4.28 33.47 -28.23
CA HIS A 48 -2.87 33.69 -27.95
C HIS A 48 -2.69 35.05 -27.26
N ASN A 49 -1.49 35.37 -26.80
CA ASN A 49 -1.20 36.68 -26.20
C ASN A 49 -1.05 37.73 -27.31
N ASP A 50 -2.16 38.35 -27.69
CA ASP A 50 -2.20 39.31 -28.78
C ASP A 50 -2.04 40.74 -28.26
N THR A 51 -1.19 41.55 -28.92
CA THR A 51 -1.00 42.98 -28.61
C THR A 51 -1.58 43.89 -29.70
N ASN A 52 -1.90 43.36 -30.88
CA ASN A 52 -2.45 44.10 -32.01
C ASN A 52 -3.58 43.29 -32.66
N PRO A 53 -4.82 43.81 -32.79
CA PRO A 53 -5.97 43.05 -33.32
C PRO A 53 -5.66 42.20 -34.56
N SER A 54 -5.49 40.89 -34.35
CA SER A 54 -5.07 39.93 -35.38
C SER A 54 -6.20 38.98 -35.83
N MET A 55 -7.34 39.03 -35.15
CA MET A 55 -8.51 38.20 -35.42
C MET A 55 -9.51 38.96 -36.29
N ALA A 56 -9.58 38.65 -37.58
CA ALA A 56 -10.58 39.21 -38.48
C ALA A 56 -11.96 38.63 -38.16
N LEU A 57 -12.97 39.49 -38.18
CA LEU A 57 -14.37 39.16 -37.95
C LEU A 57 -15.15 39.31 -39.25
N TYR A 58 -15.78 38.21 -39.69
CA TYR A 58 -16.57 38.18 -40.93
C TYR A 58 -18.07 38.13 -40.58
N PRO A 59 -18.86 39.10 -41.06
CA PRO A 59 -20.30 39.06 -40.88
C PRO A 59 -20.91 37.88 -41.66
N GLY A 60 -22.03 37.35 -41.18
CA GLY A 60 -22.78 36.33 -41.90
C GLY A 60 -23.25 36.84 -43.26
N THR A 61 -23.25 35.98 -44.27
CA THR A 61 -23.77 36.24 -45.61
C THR A 61 -24.92 35.30 -45.92
N SER A 62 -25.64 35.52 -47.02
CA SER A 62 -26.68 34.58 -47.48
C SER A 62 -26.16 33.17 -47.80
N ARG A 63 -24.84 33.00 -47.93
CA ARG A 63 -24.18 31.72 -48.25
C ARG A 63 -23.41 31.11 -47.09
N ASP A 64 -23.17 31.86 -46.01
CA ASP A 64 -22.32 31.39 -44.91
C ASP A 64 -22.59 32.12 -43.58
N LYS A 65 -22.33 31.45 -42.45
CA LYS A 65 -22.60 31.99 -41.11
C LYS A 65 -21.47 32.91 -40.63
N ALA A 66 -21.78 33.79 -39.69
CA ALA A 66 -20.79 34.70 -39.11
C ALA A 66 -19.64 33.92 -38.45
N HIS A 67 -18.39 34.31 -38.72
CA HIS A 67 -17.21 33.58 -38.27
C HIS A 67 -16.00 34.51 -38.07
N TYR A 68 -14.98 34.01 -37.36
CA TYR A 68 -13.72 34.70 -37.16
C TYR A 68 -12.55 33.87 -37.69
N HIS A 69 -11.44 34.55 -38.02
CA HIS A 69 -10.16 33.93 -38.28
C HIS A 69 -9.00 34.80 -37.78
N CYS A 70 -8.07 34.21 -37.02
CA CYS A 70 -6.83 34.86 -36.60
C CYS A 70 -5.65 34.48 -37.51
N PHE A 71 -5.08 35.47 -38.17
CA PHE A 71 -3.95 35.29 -39.11
C PHE A 71 -2.60 34.99 -38.44
N VAL A 72 -2.53 35.03 -37.11
CA VAL A 72 -1.31 34.75 -36.34
C VAL A 72 -1.32 33.33 -35.78
N CYS A 73 -2.41 32.92 -35.13
CA CYS A 73 -2.49 31.62 -34.45
C CYS A 73 -3.44 30.62 -35.12
N ASP A 74 -3.94 30.93 -36.32
CA ASP A 74 -4.85 30.12 -37.14
C ASP A 74 -6.16 29.72 -36.42
N ALA A 75 -6.55 30.45 -35.38
CA ALA A 75 -7.82 30.20 -34.71
C ALA A 75 -8.96 30.63 -35.62
N HIS A 76 -9.88 29.71 -35.92
CA HIS A 76 -11.04 29.93 -36.77
C HIS A 76 -12.28 29.41 -36.04
N GLY A 77 -13.46 29.99 -36.24
CA GLY A 77 -14.66 29.51 -35.54
C GLY A 77 -15.88 30.39 -35.72
N ASP A 78 -16.99 29.93 -35.16
CA ASP A 78 -18.28 30.61 -35.17
C ASP A 78 -18.51 31.39 -33.86
N ILE A 79 -19.68 32.04 -33.77
CA ILE A 79 -20.11 32.78 -32.57
C ILE A 79 -20.14 31.89 -31.31
N PHE A 80 -20.45 30.60 -31.45
CA PHE A 80 -20.54 29.67 -30.32
C PHE A 80 -19.14 29.33 -29.79
N GLU A 81 -18.19 29.04 -30.68
CA GLU A 81 -16.81 28.75 -30.30
C GLU A 81 -16.14 29.97 -29.66
N LEU A 82 -16.43 31.19 -30.15
CA LEU A 82 -15.92 32.42 -29.53
C LEU A 82 -16.38 32.58 -28.08
N VAL A 83 -17.67 32.34 -27.80
CA VAL A 83 -18.23 32.41 -26.44
C VAL A 83 -17.66 31.33 -25.54
N LYS A 84 -17.64 30.07 -26.00
CA LYS A 84 -17.08 28.93 -25.25
C LYS A 84 -15.67 29.25 -24.75
N GLN A 85 -14.85 29.79 -25.64
CA GLN A 85 -13.43 30.03 -25.38
C GLN A 85 -13.22 31.31 -24.55
N SER A 86 -14.01 32.36 -24.77
CA SER A 86 -13.95 33.60 -23.99
C SER A 86 -14.42 33.41 -22.54
N LYS A 87 -15.48 32.63 -22.33
CA LYS A 87 -16.14 32.47 -21.02
C LYS A 87 -15.78 31.16 -20.30
N GLY A 88 -15.09 30.23 -20.97
CA GLY A 88 -14.82 28.89 -20.43
C GLY A 88 -16.10 28.10 -20.21
N LEU A 89 -17.03 28.16 -21.17
CA LEU A 89 -18.34 27.50 -21.11
C LEU A 89 -18.38 26.25 -22.02
N ASP A 90 -19.24 25.30 -21.68
CA ASP A 90 -19.59 24.23 -22.60
C ASP A 90 -20.50 24.72 -23.75
N PHE A 91 -20.80 23.86 -24.73
CA PHE A 91 -21.61 24.28 -25.88
C PHE A 91 -23.05 24.68 -25.50
N VAL A 92 -23.69 23.95 -24.58
CA VAL A 92 -25.09 24.23 -24.19
C VAL A 92 -25.16 25.51 -23.36
N GLU A 93 -24.20 25.72 -22.47
CA GLU A 93 -24.02 26.94 -21.70
C GLU A 93 -23.74 28.15 -22.60
N ALA A 94 -22.90 27.99 -23.64
CA ALA A 94 -22.65 29.04 -24.62
C ALA A 94 -23.92 29.42 -25.40
N VAL A 95 -24.72 28.43 -25.83
CA VAL A 95 -26.02 28.67 -26.49
C VAL A 95 -26.97 29.44 -25.55
N ARG A 96 -27.07 29.05 -24.28
CA ARG A 96 -27.90 29.76 -23.28
C ARG A 96 -27.41 31.18 -23.02
N TRP A 97 -26.10 31.37 -22.92
CA TRP A 97 -25.50 32.68 -22.71
C TRP A 97 -25.82 33.62 -23.89
N LEU A 98 -25.69 33.12 -25.12
CA LEU A 98 -26.05 33.86 -26.33
C LEU A 98 -27.56 34.18 -26.36
N ALA A 99 -28.43 33.20 -26.11
CA ALA A 99 -29.88 33.44 -26.09
C ALA A 99 -30.27 34.53 -25.06
N SER A 100 -29.76 34.43 -23.83
CA SER A 100 -30.01 35.42 -22.77
C SER A 100 -29.47 36.81 -23.12
N SER A 101 -28.24 36.90 -23.63
CA SER A 101 -27.58 38.17 -23.93
C SER A 101 -28.23 38.94 -25.08
N TYR A 102 -28.95 38.24 -25.96
CA TYR A 102 -29.66 38.79 -27.12
C TYR A 102 -31.19 38.76 -26.96
N GLY A 103 -31.70 38.47 -25.75
CA GLY A 103 -33.14 38.53 -25.45
C GLY A 103 -33.99 37.47 -26.14
N LEU A 104 -33.41 36.35 -26.55
CA LEU A 104 -34.10 35.23 -27.19
C LEU A 104 -34.52 34.20 -26.13
N ALA A 105 -35.75 33.68 -26.27
CA ALA A 105 -36.28 32.66 -25.37
C ALA A 105 -35.50 31.34 -25.53
N SER A 106 -34.87 30.86 -24.45
CA SER A 106 -34.26 29.53 -24.40
C SER A 106 -35.29 28.49 -23.98
N PRO A 107 -35.41 27.33 -24.66
CA PRO A 107 -36.20 26.22 -24.17
C PRO A 107 -35.77 25.80 -22.76
N ALA A 108 -36.73 25.38 -21.93
CA ALA A 108 -36.46 24.79 -20.62
C ALA A 108 -35.85 23.39 -20.80
N LEU A 109 -34.54 23.33 -21.04
CA LEU A 109 -33.80 22.08 -20.99
C LEU A 109 -33.80 21.56 -19.54
N ALA A 110 -34.30 20.35 -19.34
CA ALA A 110 -34.44 19.71 -18.04
C ALA A 110 -33.17 19.87 -17.20
N SER A 111 -33.32 20.57 -16.09
CA SER A 111 -32.35 20.74 -15.02
C SER A 111 -32.05 19.38 -14.38
N GLY A 112 -30.94 18.78 -14.79
CA GLY A 112 -30.51 17.47 -14.33
C GLY A 112 -29.05 17.42 -13.88
N VAL A 113 -28.46 18.53 -13.39
CA VAL A 113 -27.21 18.50 -12.61
C VAL A 113 -27.29 19.59 -11.55
N SER A 114 -27.12 19.18 -10.30
CA SER A 114 -27.14 20.03 -9.10
C SER A 114 -26.22 21.24 -9.25
N ALA A 115 -26.77 22.42 -8.96
CA ALA A 115 -26.04 23.67 -8.84
C ALA A 115 -25.05 23.59 -7.65
N ARG A 116 -23.83 23.12 -7.90
CA ARG A 116 -22.69 23.46 -7.03
C ARG A 116 -22.10 24.77 -7.54
N LYS A 117 -22.31 25.84 -6.75
CA LYS A 117 -21.57 27.10 -6.86
C LYS A 117 -20.06 26.81 -6.81
N SER A 118 -19.38 26.78 -7.94
CA SER A 118 -17.92 26.93 -7.98
C SER A 118 -17.59 28.41 -8.12
N GLN A 119 -16.79 28.92 -7.19
CA GLN A 119 -16.24 30.27 -7.25
C GLN A 119 -15.36 30.41 -8.50
N ILE A 120 -15.66 31.42 -9.31
CA ILE A 120 -14.89 31.82 -10.48
C ILE A 120 -13.52 32.30 -10.00
N THR A 121 -12.47 31.50 -10.23
CA THR A 121 -11.08 31.95 -10.19
C THR A 121 -10.62 32.10 -11.63
N ILE A 122 -10.22 33.30 -12.03
CA ILE A 122 -9.76 33.61 -13.38
C ILE A 122 -8.36 32.99 -13.57
N GLY A 123 -8.34 31.81 -14.17
CA GLY A 123 -7.15 31.11 -14.64
C GLY A 123 -7.59 29.99 -15.57
N ARG A 124 -7.12 30.03 -16.84
CA ARG A 124 -7.34 29.07 -17.94
C ARG A 124 -8.04 27.76 -17.51
N ALA A 125 -9.37 27.79 -17.45
CA ALA A 125 -10.15 26.63 -17.05
C ALA A 125 -10.31 25.69 -18.24
N VAL A 126 -9.75 24.48 -18.11
CA VAL A 126 -10.15 23.34 -18.94
C VAL A 126 -11.56 22.99 -18.50
N VAL A 127 -12.56 23.25 -19.35
CA VAL A 127 -13.94 22.80 -19.11
C VAL A 127 -13.91 21.28 -19.02
N GLU A 128 -14.20 20.73 -17.84
CA GLU A 128 -14.32 19.29 -17.66
C GLU A 128 -15.52 18.80 -18.49
N PRO A 129 -15.36 17.82 -19.40
CA PRO A 129 -16.47 17.35 -20.22
C PRO A 129 -17.56 16.73 -19.34
N THR A 130 -18.83 17.00 -19.61
CA THR A 130 -19.97 16.40 -18.93
C THR A 130 -20.18 14.95 -19.38
N PRO A 131 -20.78 14.07 -18.55
CA PRO A 131 -21.18 12.74 -19.00
C PRO A 131 -22.09 12.87 -20.22
N ALA A 132 -21.71 12.26 -21.34
CA ALA A 132 -22.46 12.36 -22.58
C ALA A 132 -23.87 11.78 -22.40
N ASP A 133 -24.87 12.43 -23.00
CA ASP A 133 -26.22 11.89 -23.08
C ASP A 133 -26.16 10.50 -23.76
N SER A 134 -26.74 9.49 -23.12
CA SER A 134 -26.79 8.12 -23.64
C SER A 134 -27.35 8.09 -25.06
N GLY A 135 -28.31 8.96 -25.41
CA GLY A 135 -28.87 9.04 -26.76
C GLY A 135 -27.86 9.49 -27.83
N VAL A 136 -26.89 10.34 -27.47
CA VAL A 136 -25.80 10.74 -28.37
C VAL A 136 -24.82 9.59 -28.56
N LEU A 137 -24.49 8.89 -27.47
CA LEU A 137 -23.60 7.72 -27.53
C LEU A 137 -24.21 6.60 -28.39
N GLU A 138 -25.51 6.30 -28.25
CA GLU A 138 -26.20 5.32 -29.10
C GLU A 138 -26.14 5.70 -30.59
N ARG A 139 -26.33 7.00 -30.90
CA ARG A 139 -26.18 7.50 -32.27
C ARG A 139 -24.77 7.26 -32.80
N VAL A 140 -23.75 7.57 -32.00
CA VAL A 140 -22.34 7.34 -32.35
C VAL A 140 -22.04 5.86 -32.58
N LEU A 141 -22.57 4.97 -31.74
CA LEU A 141 -22.42 3.53 -31.95
C LEU A 141 -22.98 3.10 -33.31
N GLY A 142 -24.15 3.62 -33.69
CA GLY A 142 -24.72 3.41 -35.02
C GLY A 142 -23.76 3.80 -36.15
N VAL A 143 -23.05 4.92 -36.02
CA VAL A 143 -22.05 5.37 -37.01
C VAL A 143 -20.86 4.41 -37.08
N TYR A 144 -20.32 3.98 -35.93
CA TYR A 144 -19.20 3.04 -35.90
C TYR A 144 -19.55 1.65 -36.44
N ARG A 145 -20.83 1.25 -36.37
CA ARG A 145 -21.32 -0.03 -36.89
C ARG A 145 -21.70 0.02 -38.38
N GLN A 146 -22.11 1.17 -38.90
CA GLN A 146 -22.50 1.33 -40.32
C GLN A 146 -21.32 1.24 -41.29
N LYS A 147 -20.09 1.51 -40.83
CA LYS A 147 -18.90 1.35 -41.66
C LYS A 147 -18.50 -0.11 -41.73
N ASP A 148 -19.04 -0.81 -42.71
CA ASP A 148 -18.58 -2.15 -43.08
C ASP A 148 -17.08 -2.07 -43.43
N THR A 149 -16.26 -2.57 -42.51
CA THR A 149 -14.82 -2.38 -42.56
C THR A 149 -14.18 -3.75 -42.58
N LYS A 150 -13.57 -4.09 -43.73
CA LYS A 150 -12.70 -5.26 -43.88
C LYS A 150 -11.72 -5.40 -42.72
N ALA A 151 -11.25 -4.28 -42.15
CA ALA A 151 -10.39 -4.24 -40.98
C ALA A 151 -11.00 -4.89 -39.72
N LEU A 152 -12.30 -4.69 -39.44
CA LEU A 152 -12.98 -5.36 -38.33
C LEU A 152 -13.10 -6.86 -38.60
N GLU A 153 -13.48 -7.24 -39.82
CA GLU A 153 -13.60 -8.65 -40.21
C GLU A 153 -12.25 -9.39 -40.15
N GLU A 154 -11.18 -8.76 -40.65
CA GLU A 154 -9.81 -9.28 -40.58
C GLU A 154 -9.35 -9.43 -39.13
N TRP A 155 -9.67 -8.46 -38.26
CA TRP A 155 -9.33 -8.53 -36.84
C TRP A 155 -10.09 -9.65 -36.12
N LEU A 156 -11.39 -9.80 -36.38
CA LEU A 156 -12.20 -10.89 -35.84
C LEU A 156 -11.67 -12.26 -36.29
N LYS A 157 -11.32 -12.39 -37.57
CA LYS A 157 -10.73 -13.62 -38.13
C LYS A 157 -9.38 -13.94 -37.49
N ALA A 158 -8.49 -12.95 -37.36
CA ALA A 158 -7.19 -13.13 -36.72
C ALA A 158 -7.31 -13.51 -35.23
N ARG A 159 -8.44 -13.15 -34.60
CA ARG A 159 -8.76 -13.51 -33.22
C ARG A 159 -9.63 -14.75 -33.12
N SER A 160 -10.05 -15.41 -34.20
CA SER A 160 -11.00 -16.52 -34.15
C SER A 160 -12.28 -16.20 -33.36
N LEU A 161 -12.80 -14.96 -33.45
CA LEU A 161 -14.07 -14.56 -32.84
C LEU A 161 -15.19 -14.62 -33.90
N SER A 162 -16.34 -15.18 -33.53
CA SER A 162 -17.47 -15.33 -34.45
C SER A 162 -18.16 -13.98 -34.73
N LYS A 163 -18.83 -13.87 -35.88
CA LYS A 163 -19.57 -12.65 -36.25
C LYS A 163 -20.78 -12.44 -35.34
N GLU A 164 -21.35 -13.52 -34.83
CA GLU A 164 -22.50 -13.54 -33.93
C GLU A 164 -22.15 -12.89 -32.60
N VAL A 165 -21.00 -13.27 -32.01
CA VAL A 165 -20.49 -12.67 -30.76
C VAL A 165 -20.13 -11.20 -30.98
N ALA A 166 -19.49 -10.87 -32.11
CA ALA A 166 -19.18 -9.49 -32.44
C ALA A 166 -20.44 -8.63 -32.60
N ALA A 167 -21.51 -9.18 -33.19
CA ALA A 167 -22.79 -8.51 -33.35
C ALA A 167 -23.52 -8.34 -32.00
N ALA A 168 -23.52 -9.37 -31.15
CA ALA A 168 -24.10 -9.34 -29.80
C ALA A 168 -23.35 -8.40 -28.83
N ALA A 169 -22.04 -8.25 -29.04
CA ALA A 169 -21.20 -7.26 -28.37
C ALA A 169 -21.25 -5.88 -29.01
N GLU A 170 -22.01 -5.72 -30.10
CA GLU A 170 -22.17 -4.48 -30.85
C GLU A 170 -20.84 -3.85 -31.28
N LEU A 171 -19.85 -4.68 -31.63
CA LEU A 171 -18.53 -4.19 -32.04
C LEU A 171 -18.64 -3.33 -33.29
N GLY A 172 -17.88 -2.25 -33.31
CA GLY A 172 -17.78 -1.33 -34.44
C GLY A 172 -16.33 -1.03 -34.81
N PHE A 173 -16.14 -0.13 -35.77
CA PHE A 173 -14.80 0.32 -36.17
C PHE A 173 -14.75 1.84 -36.35
N ALA A 174 -13.76 2.46 -35.74
CA ALA A 174 -13.46 3.88 -35.91
C ALA A 174 -12.27 4.04 -36.86
N ALA A 175 -12.56 4.27 -38.14
CA ALA A 175 -11.57 4.74 -39.11
C ALA A 175 -11.22 6.23 -38.86
N PRO A 176 -10.08 6.74 -39.34
CA PRO A 176 -9.75 8.15 -39.24
C PRO A 176 -10.89 9.06 -39.75
N ALA A 177 -11.20 10.12 -38.99
CA ALA A 177 -12.23 11.12 -39.29
C ALA A 177 -13.65 10.55 -39.49
N THR A 178 -14.02 9.46 -38.81
CA THR A 178 -15.34 8.84 -38.96
C THR A 178 -16.46 9.74 -38.46
N LEU A 179 -16.35 10.28 -37.25
CA LEU A 179 -17.35 11.17 -36.67
C LEU A 179 -17.31 12.55 -37.31
N VAL A 180 -16.13 13.11 -37.56
CA VAL A 180 -16.02 14.40 -38.26
C VAL A 180 -16.71 14.35 -39.61
N ASN A 181 -16.45 13.33 -40.45
CA ASN A 181 -17.12 13.20 -41.75
C ASN A 181 -18.63 12.96 -41.60
N TYR A 182 -19.06 12.19 -40.60
CA TYR A 182 -20.48 11.96 -40.34
C TYR A 182 -21.22 13.27 -40.02
N VAL A 183 -20.61 14.11 -39.18
CA VAL A 183 -21.17 15.42 -38.82
C VAL A 183 -21.16 16.35 -40.03
N GLU A 184 -20.06 16.46 -40.77
CA GLU A 184 -19.95 17.33 -41.96
C GLU A 184 -20.95 16.97 -43.07
N ASN A 185 -21.30 15.69 -43.26
CA ASN A 185 -22.34 15.28 -44.21
C ASN A 185 -23.73 15.85 -43.87
N GLY A 186 -23.97 16.24 -42.60
CA GLY A 186 -25.21 16.85 -42.13
C GLY A 186 -25.26 18.38 -42.25
N ARG A 187 -24.26 19.03 -42.87
CA ARG A 187 -24.11 20.50 -42.90
C ARG A 187 -25.26 21.27 -43.56
N SER A 188 -26.13 20.61 -44.32
CA SER A 188 -27.30 21.25 -44.96
C SER A 188 -28.31 21.83 -43.96
N ASP A 189 -28.36 21.31 -42.74
CA ASP A 189 -29.10 21.88 -41.60
C ASP A 189 -28.08 22.33 -40.56
N PHE A 190 -27.76 23.64 -40.54
CA PHE A 190 -26.68 24.17 -39.71
C PHE A 190 -26.96 23.99 -38.21
N GLY A 191 -28.20 24.22 -37.76
CA GLY A 191 -28.64 24.01 -36.39
C GLY A 191 -28.46 22.57 -35.92
N ALA A 192 -28.89 21.60 -36.73
CA ALA A 192 -28.70 20.18 -36.43
C ALA A 192 -27.21 19.76 -36.44
N PHE A 193 -26.46 20.23 -37.43
CA PHE A 193 -25.02 20.03 -37.54
C PHE A 193 -24.28 20.53 -36.29
N ARG A 194 -24.56 21.77 -35.88
CA ARG A 194 -23.83 22.42 -34.79
C ARG A 194 -24.22 21.88 -33.42
N GLU A 195 -25.50 21.52 -33.23
CA GLU A 195 -25.98 20.80 -32.04
C GLU A 195 -25.22 19.49 -31.86
N LEU A 196 -25.15 18.65 -32.91
CA LEU A 196 -24.47 17.36 -32.84
C LEU A 196 -22.96 17.53 -32.63
N LEU A 197 -22.31 18.45 -33.34
CA LEU A 197 -20.89 18.75 -33.14
C LEU A 197 -20.62 19.17 -31.68
N GLY A 198 -21.47 20.05 -31.13
CA GLY A 198 -21.38 20.48 -29.74
C GLY A 198 -21.53 19.32 -28.76
N GLN A 199 -22.52 18.45 -28.97
CA GLN A 199 -22.74 17.23 -28.16
C GLN A 199 -21.51 16.29 -28.20
N LEU A 200 -20.92 16.08 -29.37
CA LEU A 200 -19.73 15.22 -29.52
C LEU A 200 -18.46 15.82 -28.93
N GLN A 201 -18.33 17.15 -28.96
CA GLN A 201 -17.27 17.88 -28.26
C GLN A 201 -17.43 17.75 -26.73
N SER A 202 -18.65 17.96 -26.20
CA SER A 202 -18.94 17.80 -24.77
C SER A 202 -18.73 16.36 -24.31
N ALA A 203 -19.04 15.37 -25.15
CA ALA A 203 -18.73 13.95 -24.90
C ALA A 203 -17.23 13.63 -25.00
N GLY A 204 -16.40 14.55 -25.49
CA GLY A 204 -14.97 14.37 -25.72
C GLY A 204 -14.64 13.41 -26.87
N LEU A 205 -15.62 13.03 -27.70
CA LEU A 205 -15.48 12.12 -28.84
C LEU A 205 -14.96 12.83 -30.10
N ILE A 206 -15.11 14.16 -30.15
CA ILE A 206 -14.47 15.04 -31.12
C ILE A 206 -13.65 16.10 -30.36
N ARG A 207 -12.44 16.37 -30.84
CA ARG A 207 -11.54 17.38 -30.28
C ARG A 207 -11.23 18.46 -31.30
N SER A 208 -11.10 19.70 -30.83
CA SER A 208 -10.60 20.81 -31.65
C SER A 208 -9.10 20.63 -31.91
N GLU A 209 -8.68 20.73 -33.16
CA GLU A 209 -7.31 20.65 -33.66
C GLU A 209 -7.08 21.88 -34.54
N ARG A 210 -6.21 22.79 -34.09
CA ARG A 210 -5.89 23.99 -34.88
C ARG A 210 -5.05 23.56 -36.09
N LYS A 211 -5.63 23.65 -37.28
CA LYS A 211 -4.93 23.44 -38.55
C LYS A 211 -4.88 24.76 -39.30
N LYS A 212 -3.76 24.98 -39.99
CA LYS A 212 -3.60 26.14 -40.86
C LYS A 212 -4.57 26.02 -42.03
N LEU A 213 -5.52 26.95 -42.12
CA LEU A 213 -6.39 27.07 -43.28
C LEU A 213 -5.66 27.84 -44.41
N GLY A 214 -5.96 27.48 -45.66
CA GLY A 214 -5.52 28.30 -46.80
C GLY A 214 -6.22 29.66 -46.77
N LEU A 215 -5.50 30.74 -47.10
CA LEU A 215 -5.97 32.14 -47.03
C LEU A 215 -7.37 32.34 -47.64
N VAL A 216 -7.61 31.76 -48.83
CA VAL A 216 -8.91 31.89 -49.51
C VAL A 216 -10.04 31.29 -48.69
N ALA A 217 -9.87 30.07 -48.15
CA ALA A 217 -10.89 29.41 -47.34
C ALA A 217 -11.15 30.17 -46.03
N ALA A 218 -10.10 30.72 -45.44
CA ALA A 218 -10.14 31.49 -44.21
C ALA A 218 -10.91 32.83 -44.33
N GLU A 219 -11.02 33.40 -45.53
CA GLU A 219 -11.77 34.65 -45.79
C GLU A 219 -13.17 34.44 -46.36
N THR A 220 -13.49 33.26 -46.90
CA THR A 220 -14.71 33.06 -47.69
C THR A 220 -15.81 32.25 -47.02
N TYR A 221 -15.48 31.29 -46.14
CA TYR A 221 -16.51 30.50 -45.47
C TYR A 221 -16.08 29.89 -44.12
N LEU A 222 -17.06 29.64 -43.25
CA LEU A 222 -16.91 28.89 -42.01
C LEU A 222 -16.55 27.43 -42.33
N ASN A 223 -15.30 27.04 -42.08
CA ASN A 223 -14.85 25.67 -42.24
C ASN A 223 -14.55 25.06 -40.87
N LEU A 224 -15.50 24.27 -40.37
CA LEU A 224 -15.41 23.58 -39.10
C LEU A 224 -14.72 22.22 -39.25
N GLY A 225 -15.01 21.44 -40.30
CA GLY A 225 -14.46 20.09 -40.51
C GLY A 225 -12.93 19.99 -40.53
N GLY A 226 -12.22 21.01 -41.02
CA GLY A 226 -10.75 21.06 -40.98
C GLY A 226 -10.15 21.24 -39.58
N GLN A 227 -10.96 21.66 -38.60
CA GLN A 227 -10.52 22.03 -37.25
C GLN A 227 -10.83 20.99 -36.19
N TYR A 228 -11.40 19.86 -36.59
CA TYR A 228 -11.80 18.83 -35.64
C TYR A 228 -11.17 17.50 -36.00
N ARG A 229 -10.97 16.69 -34.97
CA ARG A 229 -10.47 15.32 -35.09
C ARG A 229 -11.21 14.41 -34.13
N ASP A 230 -11.53 13.22 -34.60
CA ASP A 230 -12.07 12.16 -33.76
C ASP A 230 -11.12 11.84 -32.59
N PHE A 231 -11.70 11.46 -31.45
CA PHE A 231 -10.94 10.91 -30.33
C PHE A 231 -10.28 9.57 -30.71
N PHE A 232 -11.03 8.67 -31.36
CA PHE A 232 -10.54 7.42 -31.93
C PHE A 232 -10.15 7.63 -33.40
N ASN A 233 -8.95 8.15 -33.66
CA ASN A 233 -8.53 8.61 -34.99
C ASN A 233 -7.48 7.74 -35.69
N ASP A 234 -6.95 6.73 -35.02
CA ASP A 234 -5.82 5.91 -35.45
C ASP A 234 -6.23 4.50 -35.92
N GLY A 235 -7.52 4.28 -36.19
CA GLY A 235 -8.03 2.98 -36.64
C GLY A 235 -8.19 2.00 -35.47
N ARG A 236 -9.38 1.98 -34.85
CA ARG A 236 -9.65 1.15 -33.67
C ARG A 236 -10.93 0.34 -33.81
N VAL A 237 -10.89 -0.90 -33.32
CA VAL A 237 -12.09 -1.69 -33.01
C VAL A 237 -12.73 -1.07 -31.78
N ILE A 238 -14.02 -0.74 -31.88
CA ILE A 238 -14.79 -0.06 -30.85
C ILE A 238 -15.64 -1.07 -30.09
N PHE A 239 -15.48 -1.07 -28.77
CA PHE A 239 -16.24 -1.84 -27.79
C PHE A 239 -17.16 -0.86 -27.05
N PRO A 240 -18.49 -0.96 -27.20
CA PRO A 240 -19.40 -0.16 -26.40
C PRO A 240 -19.35 -0.60 -24.94
N ILE A 241 -19.32 0.37 -24.02
CA ILE A 241 -19.32 0.14 -22.58
C ILE A 241 -20.68 0.56 -22.04
N ARG A 242 -21.41 -0.42 -21.50
CA ARG A 242 -22.74 -0.26 -20.91
C ARG A 242 -22.69 -0.53 -19.42
N ASP A 243 -23.54 0.14 -18.64
CA ASP A 243 -23.77 -0.27 -17.25
C ASP A 243 -24.61 -1.55 -17.17
N ALA A 244 -24.81 -2.11 -15.97
CA ALA A 244 -25.56 -3.35 -15.76
C ALA A 244 -27.04 -3.26 -16.21
N SER A 245 -27.60 -2.05 -16.35
CA SER A 245 -28.95 -1.83 -16.87
C SER A 245 -29.00 -1.73 -18.40
N GLY A 246 -27.85 -1.79 -19.08
CA GLY A 246 -27.72 -1.67 -20.52
C GLY A 246 -27.57 -0.23 -21.03
N ARG A 247 -27.59 0.78 -20.15
CA ARG A 247 -27.40 2.18 -20.56
C ARG A 247 -25.96 2.43 -21.00
N MET A 248 -25.78 3.16 -22.09
CA MET A 248 -24.46 3.43 -22.66
C MET A 248 -23.69 4.46 -21.80
N LEU A 249 -22.45 4.12 -21.46
CA LEU A 249 -21.54 4.98 -20.69
C LEU A 249 -20.39 5.53 -21.54
N GLY A 250 -20.04 4.85 -22.63
CA GLY A 250 -18.94 5.27 -23.51
C GLY A 250 -18.37 4.11 -24.31
N PHE A 251 -17.09 4.21 -24.66
CA PHE A 251 -16.43 3.28 -25.57
C PHE A 251 -15.01 2.93 -25.11
N ALA A 252 -14.56 1.73 -25.46
CA ALA A 252 -13.15 1.38 -25.49
C ALA A 252 -12.72 1.12 -26.93
N GLY A 253 -11.61 1.70 -27.36
CA GLY A 253 -11.03 1.52 -28.69
C GLY A 253 -9.75 0.71 -28.62
N ARG A 254 -9.74 -0.48 -29.24
CA ARG A 254 -8.54 -1.32 -29.40
C ARG A 254 -7.88 -1.03 -30.74
N ARG A 255 -6.60 -0.67 -30.74
CA ARG A 255 -5.84 -0.50 -31.98
C ARG A 255 -5.56 -1.83 -32.68
N LEU A 256 -5.32 -1.76 -33.98
CA LEU A 256 -4.94 -2.92 -34.80
C LEU A 256 -3.42 -3.10 -34.90
N ASN A 257 -2.66 -2.00 -35.02
CA ASN A 257 -1.22 -2.04 -35.31
C ASN A 257 -0.35 -1.72 -34.08
N GLU A 258 0.89 -2.21 -34.08
CA GLU A 258 1.89 -1.86 -33.06
C GLU A 258 2.37 -0.41 -33.23
N SER A 259 2.49 0.30 -32.10
CA SER A 259 2.84 1.72 -32.02
C SER A 259 3.17 2.08 -30.56
N PRO A 260 3.81 3.22 -30.28
CA PRO A 260 3.97 3.74 -28.91
C PRO A 260 2.65 4.15 -28.23
N ALA A 261 1.55 4.32 -28.97
CA ALA A 261 0.23 4.65 -28.40
C ALA A 261 -0.33 3.52 -27.48
N PRO A 262 -1.29 3.79 -26.59
CA PRO A 262 -1.87 2.73 -25.76
C PRO A 262 -2.69 1.72 -26.57
N LYS A 263 -2.56 0.44 -26.22
CA LYS A 263 -3.28 -0.69 -26.86
C LYS A 263 -4.80 -0.51 -26.79
N TYR A 264 -5.32 -0.11 -25.64
CA TYR A 264 -6.70 0.29 -25.43
C TYR A 264 -6.78 1.77 -25.06
N LEU A 265 -7.72 2.48 -25.65
CA LEU A 265 -8.05 3.87 -25.33
C LEU A 265 -9.51 3.91 -24.90
N TYR A 266 -9.81 4.48 -23.74
CA TYR A 266 -11.18 4.61 -23.24
C TYR A 266 -11.70 6.02 -23.52
N SER A 267 -12.98 6.16 -23.85
CA SER A 267 -13.62 7.46 -24.01
C SER A 267 -13.44 8.31 -22.74
N PRO A 268 -13.33 9.64 -22.87
CA PRO A 268 -13.19 10.52 -21.72
C PRO A 268 -14.32 10.32 -20.70
N ASN A 269 -14.00 10.52 -19.42
CA ASN A 269 -14.94 10.44 -18.29
C ASN A 269 -15.69 9.11 -18.10
N LEU A 270 -15.28 8.04 -18.80
CA LEU A 270 -15.83 6.72 -18.56
C LEU A 270 -15.53 6.29 -17.10
N PRO A 271 -16.56 6.01 -16.27
CA PRO A 271 -16.36 5.69 -14.85
C PRO A 271 -15.89 4.24 -14.69
N LYS A 272 -14.65 3.94 -15.11
CA LYS A 272 -14.10 2.57 -15.20
C LYS A 272 -14.22 1.77 -13.91
N SER A 273 -14.09 2.41 -12.75
CA SER A 273 -14.22 1.76 -11.44
C SER A 273 -15.67 1.51 -11.01
N GLN A 274 -16.66 1.84 -11.83
CA GLN A 274 -18.09 1.65 -11.52
C GLN A 274 -18.79 0.74 -12.53
N VAL A 275 -18.04 0.16 -13.48
CA VAL A 275 -18.61 -0.68 -14.53
C VAL A 275 -17.76 -1.93 -14.74
N LEU A 276 -18.45 -3.03 -15.00
CA LEU A 276 -17.89 -4.28 -15.49
C LEU A 276 -18.33 -4.45 -16.94
N TYR A 277 -17.38 -4.66 -17.84
CA TYR A 277 -17.71 -4.87 -19.25
C TYR A 277 -18.51 -6.18 -19.42
N ARG A 278 -19.53 -6.15 -20.29
CA ARG A 278 -20.52 -7.24 -20.52
C ARG A 278 -21.39 -7.63 -19.32
N ALA A 279 -21.40 -6.87 -18.23
CA ALA A 279 -22.26 -7.17 -17.09
C ALA A 279 -23.75 -7.26 -17.48
N ASN A 280 -24.28 -6.31 -18.25
CA ASN A 280 -25.67 -6.35 -18.71
C ASN A 280 -26.02 -7.68 -19.41
N PHE A 281 -25.17 -8.15 -20.32
CA PHE A 281 -25.41 -9.38 -21.06
C PHE A 281 -25.22 -10.63 -20.19
N ALA A 282 -24.12 -10.70 -19.42
CA ALA A 282 -23.82 -11.84 -18.57
C ALA A 282 -24.89 -12.07 -17.50
N LEU A 283 -25.38 -11.00 -16.87
CA LEU A 283 -26.39 -11.07 -15.82
C LEU A 283 -27.78 -11.49 -16.35
N ASP A 284 -28.17 -10.99 -17.52
CA ASP A 284 -29.41 -11.42 -18.19
C ASP A 284 -29.34 -12.88 -18.64
N LYS A 285 -28.19 -13.28 -19.20
CA LYS A 285 -27.93 -14.68 -19.57
C LYS A 285 -28.00 -15.61 -18.36
N ILE A 286 -27.39 -15.25 -17.23
CA ILE A 286 -27.46 -16.05 -15.99
C ILE A 286 -28.91 -16.26 -15.54
N LYS A 287 -29.77 -15.23 -15.63
CA LYS A 287 -31.19 -15.36 -15.29
C LYS A 287 -31.93 -16.31 -16.24
N ALA A 288 -31.62 -16.23 -17.54
CA ALA A 288 -32.21 -17.14 -18.53
C ALA A 288 -31.74 -18.59 -18.30
N ASP A 289 -30.44 -18.80 -18.17
CA ASP A 289 -29.84 -20.12 -17.92
C ASP A 289 -30.36 -20.73 -16.61
N LEU A 290 -30.54 -19.92 -15.56
CA LEU A 290 -31.12 -20.36 -14.28
C LEU A 290 -32.59 -20.80 -14.41
N ALA A 291 -33.37 -20.11 -15.25
CA ALA A 291 -34.76 -20.51 -15.53
C ALA A 291 -34.82 -21.86 -16.26
N ASP A 292 -33.78 -22.19 -17.04
CA ASP A 292 -33.59 -23.48 -17.71
C ASP A 292 -32.93 -24.54 -16.80
N GLY A 293 -32.72 -24.24 -15.51
CA GLY A 293 -32.21 -25.17 -14.50
C GLY A 293 -30.69 -25.25 -14.40
N ALA A 294 -29.95 -24.37 -15.09
CA ALA A 294 -28.50 -24.30 -14.98
C ALA A 294 -28.05 -23.58 -13.71
N LYS A 295 -26.79 -23.81 -13.30
CA LYS A 295 -26.19 -23.10 -12.16
C LYS A 295 -25.80 -21.68 -12.56
N PRO A 296 -26.01 -20.67 -11.69
CA PRO A 296 -25.64 -19.30 -11.98
C PRO A 296 -24.12 -19.12 -11.81
N VAL A 297 -23.38 -19.07 -12.92
CA VAL A 297 -21.91 -18.91 -12.93
C VAL A 297 -21.52 -17.66 -13.71
N VAL A 298 -20.60 -16.87 -13.18
CA VAL A 298 -19.97 -15.74 -13.87
C VAL A 298 -18.45 -15.80 -13.76
N TYR A 299 -17.77 -15.62 -14.89
CA TYR A 299 -16.31 -15.52 -14.96
C TYR A 299 -15.87 -14.05 -14.94
N VAL A 300 -14.85 -13.74 -14.15
CA VAL A 300 -14.24 -12.41 -14.04
C VAL A 300 -12.86 -12.46 -14.66
N CYS A 301 -12.61 -11.65 -15.69
CA CYS A 301 -11.34 -11.57 -16.42
C CYS A 301 -10.79 -10.13 -16.47
N GLU A 302 -9.56 -9.96 -16.95
CA GLU A 302 -8.94 -8.63 -17.10
C GLU A 302 -9.28 -7.96 -18.43
N GLY A 303 -9.25 -8.70 -19.53
CA GLY A 303 -9.39 -8.13 -20.87
C GLY A 303 -10.81 -8.17 -21.42
N LEU A 304 -11.14 -7.13 -22.19
CA LEU A 304 -12.41 -7.04 -22.93
C LEU A 304 -12.61 -8.23 -23.88
N VAL A 305 -11.53 -8.75 -24.46
CA VAL A 305 -11.59 -9.87 -25.42
C VAL A 305 -11.72 -11.21 -24.71
N ASP A 306 -11.15 -11.36 -23.51
CA ASP A 306 -11.28 -12.57 -22.70
C ASP A 306 -12.75 -12.82 -22.33
N ALA A 307 -13.47 -11.76 -21.95
CA ALA A 307 -14.92 -11.84 -21.70
C ALA A 307 -15.70 -12.29 -22.96
N LEU A 308 -15.37 -11.76 -24.13
CA LEU A 308 -16.02 -12.16 -25.39
C LEU A 308 -15.66 -13.58 -25.81
N ARG A 309 -14.44 -14.06 -25.51
CA ARG A 309 -14.05 -15.44 -25.77
C ARG A 309 -14.86 -16.41 -24.92
N LEU A 310 -14.98 -16.15 -23.63
CA LEU A 310 -15.81 -16.97 -22.73
C LEU A 310 -17.28 -16.96 -23.20
N GLU A 311 -17.77 -15.80 -23.61
CA GLU A 311 -19.12 -15.68 -24.19
C GLU A 311 -19.28 -16.52 -25.48
N SER A 312 -18.25 -16.59 -26.33
CA SER A 312 -18.27 -17.35 -27.58
C SER A 312 -18.43 -18.86 -27.38
N ILE A 313 -18.09 -19.37 -26.19
CA ILE A 313 -18.29 -20.77 -25.79
C ILE A 313 -19.50 -20.95 -24.86
N GLY A 314 -20.39 -19.94 -24.80
CA GLY A 314 -21.65 -20.00 -24.07
C GLY A 314 -21.54 -19.69 -22.57
N LEU A 315 -20.39 -19.22 -22.08
CA LEU A 315 -20.19 -18.88 -20.67
C LEU A 315 -20.48 -17.39 -20.40
N SER A 316 -21.09 -17.11 -19.25
CA SER A 316 -21.32 -15.74 -18.79
C SER A 316 -20.03 -15.16 -18.20
N ALA A 317 -19.55 -14.04 -18.77
CA ALA A 317 -18.27 -13.44 -18.37
C ALA A 317 -18.31 -11.91 -18.34
N VAL A 318 -17.51 -11.34 -17.44
CA VAL A 318 -17.32 -9.91 -17.28
C VAL A 318 -15.84 -9.56 -17.22
N ALA A 319 -15.48 -8.36 -17.70
CA ALA A 319 -14.10 -7.87 -17.60
C ALA A 319 -13.97 -6.67 -16.66
N VAL A 320 -12.93 -6.68 -15.82
CA VAL A 320 -12.57 -5.58 -14.93
C VAL A 320 -11.85 -4.49 -15.72
N LEU A 321 -12.35 -3.25 -15.66
CA LEU A 321 -11.72 -2.11 -16.36
C LEU A 321 -10.58 -1.46 -15.53
N GLY A 322 -9.63 -2.28 -15.07
CA GLY A 322 -8.50 -1.88 -14.24
C GLY A 322 -7.69 -3.09 -13.74
N ALA A 323 -6.57 -2.85 -13.06
CA ALA A 323 -5.67 -3.93 -12.59
C ALA A 323 -6.24 -4.77 -11.42
N ARG A 324 -7.30 -4.30 -10.76
CA ARG A 324 -8.03 -5.02 -9.71
C ARG A 324 -9.48 -4.56 -9.69
N MET A 325 -10.36 -5.41 -9.18
CA MET A 325 -11.76 -5.07 -8.94
C MET A 325 -11.86 -3.99 -7.86
N SER A 326 -12.73 -3.01 -8.09
CA SER A 326 -13.06 -1.96 -7.13
C SER A 326 -14.37 -2.26 -6.38
N ASP A 327 -14.59 -1.58 -5.26
CA ASP A 327 -15.78 -1.79 -4.42
C ASP A 327 -17.10 -1.66 -5.20
N ALA A 328 -17.21 -0.69 -6.11
CA ALA A 328 -18.41 -0.49 -6.90
C ALA A 328 -18.61 -1.60 -7.95
N GLN A 329 -17.54 -2.13 -8.54
CA GLN A 329 -17.62 -3.29 -9.43
C GLN A 329 -18.01 -4.57 -8.68
N ALA A 330 -17.45 -4.80 -7.50
CA ALA A 330 -17.82 -5.94 -6.65
C ALA A 330 -19.31 -5.89 -6.27
N ARG A 331 -19.82 -4.70 -5.92
CA ARG A 331 -21.24 -4.50 -5.62
C ARG A 331 -22.18 -4.88 -6.76
N ILE A 332 -21.80 -4.67 -8.03
CA ILE A 332 -22.62 -5.11 -9.17
C ILE A 332 -22.95 -6.61 -9.07
N LEU A 333 -21.95 -7.45 -8.73
CA LEU A 333 -22.14 -8.89 -8.61
C LEU A 333 -22.88 -9.27 -7.33
N ILE A 334 -22.56 -8.63 -6.19
CA ILE A 334 -23.21 -8.88 -4.90
C ILE A 334 -24.70 -8.51 -4.94
N ASP A 335 -25.02 -7.33 -5.47
CA ASP A 335 -26.40 -6.84 -5.59
C ASP A 335 -27.20 -7.73 -6.55
N PHE A 336 -26.59 -8.17 -7.65
CA PHE A 336 -27.21 -9.13 -8.56
C PHE A 336 -27.45 -10.49 -7.88
N ALA A 337 -26.49 -11.01 -7.13
CA ALA A 337 -26.66 -12.25 -6.37
C ALA A 337 -27.82 -12.14 -5.37
N GLY A 338 -28.05 -10.95 -4.79
CA GLY A 338 -29.23 -10.68 -3.96
C GLY A 338 -30.58 -10.72 -4.69
N THR A 339 -30.59 -10.75 -6.02
CA THR A 339 -31.80 -10.96 -6.83
C THR A 339 -32.06 -12.42 -7.20
N LEU A 340 -31.11 -13.31 -6.93
CA LEU A 340 -31.24 -14.75 -7.19
C LEU A 340 -31.92 -15.45 -6.00
N PRO A 341 -32.57 -16.61 -6.22
CA PRO A 341 -33.11 -17.42 -5.12
C PRO A 341 -32.02 -17.89 -4.15
N ASP A 342 -32.32 -17.94 -2.85
CA ASP A 342 -31.36 -18.33 -1.80
C ASP A 342 -30.69 -19.71 -2.02
N MET A 343 -31.38 -20.62 -2.71
CA MET A 343 -30.88 -21.97 -3.01
C MET A 343 -29.91 -22.03 -4.21
N ALA A 344 -29.63 -20.90 -4.86
CA ALA A 344 -28.78 -20.81 -6.06
C ALA A 344 -27.75 -19.67 -5.91
N PRO A 345 -26.73 -19.83 -5.06
CA PRO A 345 -25.69 -18.81 -4.88
C PRO A 345 -24.94 -18.57 -6.18
N LEU A 346 -24.61 -17.31 -6.46
CA LEU A 346 -23.86 -16.94 -7.66
C LEU A 346 -22.41 -17.42 -7.53
N GLN A 347 -21.97 -18.26 -8.45
CA GLN A 347 -20.58 -18.69 -8.53
C GLN A 347 -19.76 -17.66 -9.30
N VAL A 348 -18.80 -17.03 -8.64
CA VAL A 348 -17.88 -16.04 -9.21
C VAL A 348 -16.50 -16.67 -9.38
N ARG A 349 -16.09 -16.87 -10.63
CA ARG A 349 -14.82 -17.51 -10.99
C ARG A 349 -13.82 -16.48 -11.50
N PHE A 350 -12.76 -16.23 -10.75
CA PHE A 350 -11.67 -15.33 -11.14
C PHE A 350 -10.73 -16.04 -12.12
N PHE A 351 -10.70 -15.57 -13.37
CA PHE A 351 -9.88 -16.11 -14.45
C PHE A 351 -9.11 -14.97 -15.14
N LEU A 352 -8.03 -14.55 -14.48
CA LEU A 352 -7.14 -13.45 -14.90
C LEU A 352 -5.90 -14.01 -15.63
N ASP A 353 -5.03 -13.12 -16.12
CA ASP A 353 -3.81 -13.50 -16.85
C ASP A 353 -2.90 -14.39 -15.98
N GLN A 354 -2.26 -15.39 -16.61
CA GLN A 354 -1.35 -16.34 -15.94
C GLN A 354 0.05 -15.73 -15.72
N ASP A 355 0.12 -14.53 -15.15
CA ASP A 355 1.35 -13.87 -14.78
C ASP A 355 1.30 -13.31 -13.35
N GLY A 356 2.43 -12.75 -12.88
CA GLY A 356 2.51 -12.20 -11.53
C GLY A 356 1.59 -11.01 -11.29
N ALA A 357 1.26 -10.23 -12.33
CA ALA A 357 0.34 -9.11 -12.22
C ALA A 357 -1.11 -9.61 -12.11
N GLY A 358 -1.49 -10.61 -12.91
CA GLY A 358 -2.82 -11.19 -12.86
C GLY A 358 -3.10 -11.98 -11.58
N LEU A 359 -2.11 -12.71 -11.05
CA LEU A 359 -2.22 -13.33 -9.72
C LEU A 359 -2.47 -12.30 -8.62
N LYS A 360 -1.72 -11.19 -8.65
CA LYS A 360 -1.89 -10.09 -7.69
C LYS A 360 -3.25 -9.40 -7.86
N GLY A 361 -3.70 -9.20 -9.09
CA GLY A 361 -5.01 -8.66 -9.43
C GLY A 361 -6.15 -9.55 -8.91
N ALA A 362 -6.01 -10.87 -9.04
CA ALA A 362 -6.99 -11.84 -8.58
C ALA A 362 -7.09 -11.82 -7.06
N ALA A 363 -5.97 -11.98 -6.34
CA ALA A 363 -5.93 -11.96 -4.87
C ALA A 363 -6.53 -10.66 -4.30
N ALA A 364 -6.19 -9.50 -4.87
CA ALA A 364 -6.74 -8.21 -4.44
C ALA A 364 -8.25 -8.07 -4.72
N SER A 365 -8.72 -8.61 -5.85
CA SER A 365 -10.13 -8.59 -6.22
C SER A 365 -10.96 -9.49 -5.30
N ILE A 366 -10.47 -10.70 -5.01
CA ILE A 366 -11.08 -11.64 -4.07
C ILE A 366 -11.16 -11.00 -2.67
N GLN A 367 -10.09 -10.36 -2.19
CA GLN A 367 -10.10 -9.65 -0.90
C GLN A 367 -11.17 -8.56 -0.84
N THR A 368 -11.35 -7.82 -1.93
CA THR A 368 -12.38 -6.77 -2.04
C THR A 368 -13.78 -7.36 -1.94
N VAL A 369 -14.01 -8.50 -2.61
CA VAL A 369 -15.30 -9.21 -2.55
C VAL A 369 -15.57 -9.77 -1.15
N LEU A 370 -14.61 -10.47 -0.53
CA LEU A 370 -14.76 -11.02 0.82
C LEU A 370 -15.09 -9.94 1.87
N LYS A 371 -14.49 -8.75 1.73
CA LYS A 371 -14.76 -7.60 2.61
C LYS A 371 -16.20 -7.06 2.47
N LEU A 372 -16.78 -7.14 1.28
CA LEU A 372 -18.07 -6.51 0.96
C LEU A 372 -19.24 -7.49 1.06
N ASP A 373 -19.06 -8.75 0.69
CA ASP A 373 -20.09 -9.79 0.70
C ASP A 373 -20.26 -10.43 2.09
N LYS A 374 -20.86 -9.65 3.00
CA LYS A 374 -21.10 -10.06 4.39
C LYS A 374 -22.24 -11.07 4.54
N ASP A 375 -23.20 -11.06 3.62
CA ASP A 375 -24.37 -11.96 3.64
C ASP A 375 -24.09 -13.32 3.00
N VAL A 376 -22.84 -13.58 2.57
CA VAL A 376 -22.41 -14.85 1.97
C VAL A 376 -23.24 -15.21 0.73
N ARG A 377 -23.44 -14.24 -0.17
CA ARG A 377 -24.25 -14.43 -1.39
C ARG A 377 -23.45 -15.06 -2.53
N LEU A 378 -22.12 -15.01 -2.45
CA LEU A 378 -21.22 -15.44 -3.51
C LEU A 378 -20.43 -16.69 -3.11
N GLU A 379 -20.38 -17.64 -4.03
CA GLU A 379 -19.44 -18.77 -4.03
C GLU A 379 -18.24 -18.40 -4.90
N LEU A 380 -17.01 -18.48 -4.37
CA LEU A 380 -15.84 -17.95 -5.06
C LEU A 380 -14.94 -19.09 -5.57
N GLY A 381 -14.42 -18.95 -6.78
CA GLY A 381 -13.43 -19.86 -7.37
C GLY A 381 -12.29 -19.12 -8.06
N PHE A 382 -11.11 -19.73 -8.06
CA PHE A 382 -9.92 -19.21 -8.74
C PHE A 382 -9.49 -20.17 -9.86
N VAL A 383 -9.54 -19.72 -11.10
CA VAL A 383 -9.22 -20.57 -12.26
C VAL A 383 -7.72 -20.46 -12.56
N TRP A 384 -7.00 -21.57 -12.38
CA TRP A 384 -5.58 -21.69 -12.71
C TRP A 384 -5.27 -23.08 -13.30
N PRO A 385 -5.15 -23.18 -14.64
CA PRO A 385 -4.79 -24.43 -15.29
C PRO A 385 -3.35 -24.85 -15.03
N LEU A 386 -3.13 -26.13 -14.70
CA LEU A 386 -1.80 -26.69 -14.40
C LEU A 386 -1.09 -27.25 -15.65
N ASP A 387 -1.87 -27.75 -16.62
CA ASP A 387 -1.35 -28.41 -17.83
C ASP A 387 -0.94 -27.41 -18.94
N SER A 388 -1.16 -26.10 -18.74
CA SER A 388 -0.87 -25.07 -19.74
C SER A 388 0.63 -24.94 -20.06
N GLN A 389 1.50 -25.46 -19.19
CA GLN A 389 2.96 -25.44 -19.38
C GLN A 389 3.55 -26.76 -19.93
N SER A 390 2.78 -27.85 -19.93
CA SER A 390 3.25 -29.18 -20.40
C SER A 390 2.96 -29.45 -21.88
N ALA A 391 2.25 -28.56 -22.57
CA ALA A 391 2.08 -28.59 -24.02
C ALA A 391 3.37 -28.15 -24.75
N HIS A 392 4.40 -29.00 -24.75
CA HIS A 392 5.66 -28.88 -25.50
C HIS A 392 5.50 -28.87 -27.05
N SER A 393 4.37 -28.38 -27.57
CA SER A 393 4.02 -28.42 -29.00
C SER A 393 3.57 -27.06 -29.57
N GLN A 394 3.35 -26.02 -28.75
CA GLN A 394 2.98 -24.70 -29.26
C GLN A 394 4.06 -23.65 -29.00
N SER A 395 4.41 -22.91 -30.06
CA SER A 395 5.55 -21.99 -30.15
C SER A 395 5.40 -20.67 -29.38
N LEU A 396 4.32 -20.50 -28.60
CA LEU A 396 4.04 -19.29 -27.83
C LEU A 396 3.50 -19.66 -26.44
N PRO A 397 3.93 -18.98 -25.36
CA PRO A 397 3.41 -19.22 -24.02
C PRO A 397 1.95 -18.78 -23.93
N ILE A 398 1.09 -19.66 -23.41
CA ILE A 398 -0.31 -19.34 -23.10
C ILE A 398 -0.33 -18.29 -21.98
N LYS A 399 -0.81 -17.09 -22.29
CA LYS A 399 -0.72 -15.94 -21.37
C LYS A 399 -2.07 -15.55 -20.76
N ASP A 400 -3.10 -15.43 -21.59
CA ASP A 400 -4.42 -14.91 -21.21
C ASP A 400 -5.55 -15.93 -21.51
N PRO A 401 -6.77 -15.73 -20.96
CA PRO A 401 -7.92 -16.59 -21.25
C PRO A 401 -8.23 -16.76 -22.75
N ASP A 402 -8.08 -15.71 -23.56
CA ASP A 402 -8.29 -15.79 -25.01
C ASP A 402 -7.30 -16.74 -25.68
N ASP A 403 -6.01 -16.68 -25.34
CA ASP A 403 -4.99 -17.60 -25.85
C ASP A 403 -5.27 -19.06 -25.44
N LEU A 404 -5.65 -19.31 -24.19
CA LEU A 404 -5.97 -20.66 -23.70
C LEU A 404 -7.18 -21.27 -24.40
N LEU A 405 -8.27 -20.51 -24.47
CA LEU A 405 -9.54 -21.02 -24.99
C LEU A 405 -9.54 -21.18 -26.51
N ARG A 406 -8.61 -20.53 -27.22
CA ARG A 406 -8.39 -20.76 -28.66
C ARG A 406 -7.86 -22.15 -29.00
N MET A 407 -7.42 -22.94 -28.01
CA MET A 407 -6.99 -24.31 -28.21
C MET A 407 -8.14 -25.32 -28.34
N PHE A 408 -9.38 -24.90 -28.06
CA PHE A 408 -10.56 -25.76 -28.11
C PHE A 408 -11.45 -25.39 -29.29
N ASP A 409 -11.81 -26.40 -30.10
CA ASP A 409 -12.74 -26.24 -31.21
C ASP A 409 -14.21 -26.30 -30.77
N GLU A 410 -14.49 -26.98 -29.65
CA GLU A 410 -15.83 -27.21 -29.10
C GLU A 410 -15.96 -26.66 -27.68
N SER A 411 -17.18 -26.24 -27.31
CA SER A 411 -17.45 -25.61 -26.01
C SER A 411 -17.43 -26.59 -24.84
N GLU A 412 -17.96 -27.81 -24.98
CA GLU A 412 -18.02 -28.77 -23.87
C GLU A 412 -16.64 -29.16 -23.30
N PRO A 413 -15.62 -29.51 -24.12
CA PRO A 413 -14.29 -29.81 -23.60
C PRO A 413 -13.62 -28.60 -22.92
N ALA A 414 -13.88 -27.38 -23.42
CA ALA A 414 -13.37 -26.15 -22.82
C ALA A 414 -13.99 -25.90 -21.44
N ILE A 415 -15.30 -26.09 -21.30
CA ILE A 415 -16.02 -25.93 -20.02
C ILE A 415 -15.52 -26.96 -19.01
N ALA A 416 -15.42 -28.23 -19.39
CA ALA A 416 -14.88 -29.28 -18.53
C ALA A 416 -13.43 -29.01 -18.11
N TYR A 417 -12.62 -28.43 -19.01
CA TYR A 417 -11.26 -27.97 -18.71
C TYR A 417 -11.23 -26.85 -17.67
N LEU A 418 -12.13 -25.87 -17.77
CA LEU A 418 -12.22 -24.76 -16.80
C LEU A 418 -12.70 -25.25 -15.43
N ASP A 419 -13.69 -26.15 -15.40
CA ASP A 419 -14.19 -26.76 -14.16
C ASP A 419 -13.06 -27.49 -13.40
N ARG A 420 -12.29 -28.35 -14.07
CA ARG A 420 -11.14 -29.04 -13.43
C ARG A 420 -10.00 -28.11 -13.01
N SER A 421 -9.94 -26.93 -13.61
CA SER A 421 -8.90 -25.92 -13.36
C SER A 421 -9.36 -24.87 -12.34
N THR A 422 -10.55 -25.02 -11.76
CA THR A 422 -11.07 -24.12 -10.73
C THR A 422 -10.67 -24.62 -9.35
N HIS A 423 -9.94 -23.79 -8.61
CA HIS A 423 -9.38 -24.07 -7.28
C HIS A 423 -9.97 -23.14 -6.22
N PRO A 424 -9.82 -23.47 -4.92
CA PRO A 424 -10.19 -22.57 -3.85
C PRO A 424 -9.46 -21.24 -3.95
N VAL A 425 -10.14 -20.15 -3.63
CA VAL A 425 -9.56 -18.79 -3.70
C VAL A 425 -8.39 -18.59 -2.72
N ALA A 426 -8.26 -19.44 -1.69
CA ALA A 426 -7.07 -19.52 -0.84
C ALA A 426 -5.78 -19.66 -1.65
N VAL A 427 -5.80 -20.43 -2.74
CA VAL A 427 -4.61 -20.69 -3.55
C VAL A 427 -4.04 -19.40 -4.13
N ALA A 428 -4.91 -18.49 -4.59
CA ALA A 428 -4.47 -17.17 -5.09
C ALA A 428 -3.77 -16.35 -3.99
N PHE A 429 -4.30 -16.37 -2.77
CA PHE A 429 -3.70 -15.66 -1.63
C PHE A 429 -2.37 -16.27 -1.21
N LEU A 430 -2.31 -17.60 -1.08
CA LEU A 430 -1.09 -18.31 -0.72
C LEU A 430 0.00 -18.06 -1.75
N ALA A 431 -0.32 -18.19 -3.04
CA ALA A 431 0.62 -18.01 -4.14
C ALA A 431 1.18 -16.58 -4.18
N GLU A 432 0.30 -15.57 -4.10
CA GLU A 432 0.70 -14.15 -4.11
C GLU A 432 1.63 -13.82 -2.93
N ARG A 433 1.30 -14.30 -1.74
CA ARG A 433 2.06 -14.00 -0.51
C ARG A 433 3.37 -14.74 -0.41
N LEU A 434 3.41 -16.00 -0.87
CA LEU A 434 4.64 -16.79 -0.99
C LEU A 434 5.53 -16.32 -2.15
N ARG A 435 4.96 -15.57 -3.11
CA ARG A 435 5.60 -15.21 -4.38
C ARG A 435 6.06 -16.46 -5.16
N VAL A 436 5.22 -17.49 -5.12
CA VAL A 436 5.40 -18.74 -5.87
C VAL A 436 4.24 -18.88 -6.85
N PRO A 437 4.43 -19.55 -7.99
CA PRO A 437 3.32 -19.87 -8.87
C PRO A 437 2.32 -20.82 -8.17
N PRO A 438 1.00 -20.75 -8.46
CA PRO A 438 0.00 -21.62 -7.85
C PRO A 438 0.28 -23.13 -7.92
N VAL A 439 0.99 -23.59 -8.95
CA VAL A 439 1.43 -24.99 -9.08
C VAL A 439 2.28 -25.45 -7.90
N ASP A 440 3.08 -24.58 -7.29
CA ASP A 440 3.94 -24.92 -6.16
C ASP A 440 3.17 -25.14 -4.85
N ILE A 441 1.89 -24.74 -4.82
CA ILE A 441 0.97 -25.01 -3.71
C ILE A 441 0.11 -26.24 -4.01
N LEU A 442 -0.34 -26.37 -5.25
CA LEU A 442 -1.26 -27.43 -5.67
C LEU A 442 -0.56 -28.80 -5.80
N GLU A 443 0.74 -28.84 -6.08
CA GLU A 443 1.54 -30.08 -6.11
C GLU A 443 2.16 -30.38 -4.73
N ASP A 444 1.81 -31.53 -4.12
CA ASP A 444 2.22 -31.89 -2.75
C ASP A 444 3.75 -31.90 -2.54
N ASN A 445 4.50 -32.43 -3.50
CA ASN A 445 5.97 -32.48 -3.43
C ASN A 445 6.61 -31.08 -3.39
N ARG A 446 5.98 -30.06 -4.00
CA ARG A 446 6.45 -28.67 -3.97
C ARG A 446 5.94 -27.96 -2.74
N TRP A 447 4.69 -28.20 -2.35
CA TRP A 447 4.14 -27.66 -1.11
C TRP A 447 5.01 -28.04 0.09
N GLU A 448 5.45 -29.28 0.17
CA GLU A 448 6.33 -29.77 1.24
C GLU A 448 7.65 -29.01 1.37
N THR A 449 8.20 -28.49 0.25
CA THR A 449 9.44 -27.69 0.28
C THR A 449 9.26 -26.30 0.88
N ILE A 450 8.03 -25.80 0.99
CA ILE A 450 7.75 -24.49 1.60
C ILE A 450 7.98 -24.59 3.12
N PRO A 451 8.76 -23.67 3.73
CA PRO A 451 9.04 -23.70 5.17
C PRO A 451 7.77 -23.71 6.03
N LEU A 452 7.74 -24.56 7.06
CA LEU A 452 6.58 -24.72 7.96
C LEU A 452 6.11 -23.39 8.58
N GLY A 453 7.05 -22.54 9.02
CA GLY A 453 6.72 -21.22 9.56
C GLY A 453 6.06 -20.29 8.53
N ALA A 454 6.42 -20.40 7.25
CA ALA A 454 5.76 -19.65 6.19
C ALA A 454 4.31 -20.15 5.98
N LYS A 455 4.10 -21.47 5.96
CA LYS A 455 2.76 -22.08 5.85
C LYS A 455 1.85 -21.66 7.00
N TYR A 456 2.36 -21.71 8.23
CA TYR A 456 1.64 -21.31 9.44
C TYR A 456 1.24 -19.83 9.41
N ARG A 457 2.18 -18.91 9.14
CA ARG A 457 1.88 -17.46 9.05
C ARG A 457 0.80 -17.15 8.01
N LEU A 458 0.84 -17.86 6.90
CA LEU A 458 -0.14 -17.68 5.83
C LEU A 458 -1.52 -18.20 6.20
N ALA A 459 -1.58 -19.32 6.92
CA ALA A 459 -2.84 -19.86 7.43
C ALA A 459 -3.50 -18.87 8.40
N VAL A 460 -2.74 -18.28 9.33
CA VAL A 460 -3.23 -17.24 10.25
C VAL A 460 -3.68 -15.99 9.50
N LEU A 461 -2.90 -15.53 8.52
CA LEU A 461 -3.27 -14.38 7.69
C LEU A 461 -4.56 -14.66 6.90
N LEU A 462 -4.71 -15.87 6.36
CA LEU A 462 -5.90 -16.28 5.62
C LEU A 462 -7.15 -16.26 6.51
N GLU A 463 -7.05 -16.75 7.75
CA GLU A 463 -8.12 -16.68 8.74
C GLU A 463 -8.52 -15.25 9.06
N SER A 464 -7.53 -14.39 9.31
CA SER A 464 -7.77 -12.96 9.56
C SER A 464 -8.47 -12.26 8.39
N LEU A 465 -8.16 -12.65 7.15
CA LEU A 465 -8.79 -12.11 5.95
C LEU A 465 -10.19 -12.68 5.71
N ALA A 466 -10.40 -13.96 6.03
CA ALA A 466 -11.69 -14.63 5.91
C ALA A 466 -12.70 -14.17 6.98
N GLY A 467 -12.24 -13.63 8.10
CA GLY A 467 -13.09 -13.06 9.15
C GLY A 467 -14.04 -14.09 9.77
N GLY A 468 -13.56 -15.31 9.98
CA GLY A 468 -14.35 -16.43 10.51
C GLY A 468 -15.17 -17.20 9.46
N LEU A 469 -15.02 -16.88 8.17
CA LEU A 469 -15.69 -17.58 7.06
C LEU A 469 -14.70 -18.42 6.24
N ILE A 470 -13.81 -19.14 6.91
CA ILE A 470 -12.66 -19.79 6.27
C ILE A 470 -13.05 -20.86 5.24
N ASP A 471 -14.17 -21.55 5.46
CA ASP A 471 -14.74 -22.51 4.51
C ASP A 471 -14.96 -21.90 3.12
N ARG A 472 -15.35 -20.61 3.05
CA ARG A 472 -15.59 -19.90 1.78
C ARG A 472 -14.32 -19.69 0.97
N VAL A 473 -13.17 -19.72 1.63
CA VAL A 473 -11.87 -19.41 1.03
C VAL A 473 -11.12 -20.70 0.71
N LEU A 474 -11.31 -21.74 1.52
CA LEU A 474 -10.66 -23.04 1.38
C LEU A 474 -11.40 -24.05 0.50
N THR A 475 -12.65 -23.78 0.13
CA THR A 475 -13.45 -24.68 -0.72
C THR A 475 -13.97 -23.99 -1.98
N THR A 476 -14.21 -24.78 -3.03
CA THR A 476 -15.03 -24.40 -4.19
C THR A 476 -16.36 -25.14 -4.13
N GLY A 477 -17.39 -24.52 -3.56
CA GLY A 477 -18.75 -25.08 -3.52
C GLY A 477 -18.86 -26.42 -2.80
N THR A 478 -19.59 -27.36 -3.39
CA THR A 478 -19.96 -28.68 -2.81
C THR A 478 -18.84 -29.72 -2.82
N ALA A 479 -17.60 -29.36 -3.15
CA ALA A 479 -16.48 -30.30 -3.14
C ALA A 479 -16.08 -30.66 -1.70
N HIS A 480 -16.04 -31.97 -1.39
CA HIS A 480 -15.67 -32.48 -0.06
C HIS A 480 -14.18 -32.21 0.26
N SER A 481 -13.87 -31.99 1.55
CA SER A 481 -12.51 -31.73 2.07
C SER A 481 -11.45 -32.73 1.59
N ASP A 482 -11.88 -33.97 1.35
CA ASP A 482 -11.01 -35.09 0.98
C ASP A 482 -10.54 -35.04 -0.49
N SER A 483 -11.06 -34.08 -1.27
CA SER A 483 -10.67 -33.87 -2.67
C SER A 483 -9.43 -32.98 -2.84
N TYR A 484 -8.95 -32.35 -1.76
CA TYR A 484 -7.83 -31.41 -1.81
C TYR A 484 -6.53 -32.03 -1.27
N GLY A 485 -5.40 -31.62 -1.85
CA GLY A 485 -4.06 -32.10 -1.49
C GLY A 485 -3.60 -31.70 -0.08
N LYS A 486 -2.36 -32.05 0.26
CA LYS A 486 -1.77 -31.87 1.60
C LYS A 486 -1.77 -30.42 2.08
N TRP A 487 -1.65 -29.46 1.16
CA TRP A 487 -1.68 -28.03 1.48
C TRP A 487 -2.98 -27.61 2.19
N HIS A 488 -4.12 -28.15 1.76
CA HIS A 488 -5.42 -27.82 2.33
C HIS A 488 -5.50 -28.32 3.77
N GLN A 489 -5.08 -29.57 4.01
CA GLN A 489 -5.05 -30.18 5.34
C GLN A 489 -4.11 -29.43 6.29
N ASP A 490 -2.93 -29.02 5.81
CA ASP A 490 -1.98 -28.25 6.60
C ASP A 490 -2.54 -26.89 7.01
N VAL A 491 -3.08 -26.11 6.05
CA VAL A 491 -3.67 -24.79 6.34
C VAL A 491 -4.85 -24.93 7.30
N TRP A 492 -5.74 -25.89 7.06
CA TRP A 492 -6.87 -26.18 7.93
C TRP A 492 -6.42 -26.51 9.36
N ARG A 493 -5.41 -27.37 9.51
CA ARG A 493 -4.81 -27.74 10.80
C ARG A 493 -4.24 -26.53 11.54
N PHE A 494 -3.53 -25.63 10.84
CA PHE A 494 -2.92 -24.45 11.45
C PHE A 494 -3.96 -23.42 11.89
N ILE A 495 -5.08 -23.30 11.17
CA ILE A 495 -6.17 -22.40 11.53
C ILE A 495 -6.91 -22.91 12.77
N GLN A 496 -7.18 -24.22 12.84
CA GLN A 496 -7.87 -24.82 13.99
C GLN A 496 -7.00 -24.87 15.25
N ASN A 497 -5.68 -24.99 15.12
CA ASN A 497 -4.73 -25.01 16.23
C ASN A 497 -3.63 -23.97 16.02
N PRO A 498 -3.92 -22.67 16.28
CA PRO A 498 -3.01 -21.58 15.99
C PRO A 498 -1.75 -21.60 16.89
N VAL A 499 -1.69 -22.37 17.97
CA VAL A 499 -0.44 -22.74 18.65
C VAL A 499 -0.68 -24.16 19.17
N PRO A 500 0.28 -25.10 19.13
CA PRO A 500 0.15 -26.33 19.90
C PRO A 500 0.08 -25.96 21.39
N THR A 501 -1.12 -25.82 21.94
CA THR A 501 -1.36 -25.76 23.38
C THR A 501 -1.11 -27.17 23.92
N ARG A 502 0.14 -27.48 24.25
CA ARG A 502 0.45 -28.67 25.05
C ARG A 502 0.45 -28.29 26.52
N VAL A 503 -0.72 -28.46 27.12
CA VAL A 503 -0.80 -28.71 28.56
C VAL A 503 -0.11 -30.06 28.83
N GLY A 504 1.00 -30.05 29.57
CA GLY A 504 1.43 -31.20 30.36
C GLY A 504 2.18 -32.36 29.69
N LEU A 505 3.03 -32.13 28.68
CA LEU A 505 4.03 -33.13 28.29
C LEU A 505 5.44 -32.54 28.21
N PRO A 506 6.45 -33.14 28.88
CA PRO A 506 7.84 -32.75 28.69
C PRO A 506 8.36 -33.33 27.36
N ILE A 507 9.35 -32.63 26.79
CA ILE A 507 10.09 -32.88 25.54
C ILE A 507 9.54 -32.08 24.34
N GLN A 508 10.21 -30.95 24.07
CA GLN A 508 10.08 -30.22 22.81
C GLN A 508 10.46 -31.17 21.65
N SER A 509 9.58 -31.33 20.66
CA SER A 509 9.96 -32.08 19.46
C SER A 509 11.11 -31.36 18.74
N ALA A 510 11.92 -32.09 17.96
CA ALA A 510 12.96 -31.47 17.14
C ALA A 510 12.39 -30.38 16.21
N GLU A 511 11.14 -30.52 15.79
CA GLU A 511 10.41 -29.55 14.97
C GLU A 511 10.08 -28.26 15.74
N GLU A 512 9.70 -28.37 17.02
CA GLU A 512 9.40 -27.21 17.87
C GLU A 512 10.67 -26.39 18.16
N ILE A 513 11.78 -27.07 18.45
CA ILE A 513 13.09 -26.41 18.63
C ILE A 513 13.50 -25.69 17.34
N ALA A 514 13.36 -26.35 16.20
CA ALA A 514 13.67 -25.75 14.90
C ALA A 514 12.79 -24.52 14.62
N LEU A 515 11.51 -24.56 14.97
CA LEU A 515 10.60 -23.43 14.84
C LEU A 515 11.03 -22.25 15.72
N GLN A 516 11.34 -22.49 16.99
CA GLN A 516 11.80 -21.44 17.92
C GLN A 516 13.08 -20.76 17.44
N LEU A 517 14.06 -21.54 16.96
CA LEU A 517 15.30 -21.02 16.40
C LEU A 517 15.06 -20.24 15.10
N ASN A 518 14.12 -20.67 14.27
CA ASN A 518 13.74 -19.93 13.06
C ASN A 518 13.08 -18.58 13.39
N ILE A 519 12.18 -18.54 14.38
CA ILE A 519 11.56 -17.29 14.85
C ILE A 519 12.65 -16.37 15.42
N ALA A 520 13.55 -16.89 16.25
CA ALA A 520 14.68 -16.12 16.78
C ALA A 520 15.56 -15.55 15.66
N ARG A 521 15.84 -16.33 14.60
CA ARG A 521 16.58 -15.86 13.43
C ARG A 521 15.87 -14.72 12.71
N GLU A 522 14.58 -14.84 12.44
CA GLU A 522 13.81 -13.80 11.74
C GLU A 522 13.77 -12.50 12.56
N LEU A 523 13.57 -12.58 13.88
CA LEU A 523 13.59 -11.41 14.78
C LEU A 523 14.97 -10.76 14.86
N ALA A 524 16.03 -11.56 14.98
CA ALA A 524 17.41 -11.10 15.01
C ALA A 524 17.80 -10.39 13.70
N GLN A 525 17.43 -10.99 12.56
CA GLN A 525 17.68 -10.40 11.24
C GLN A 525 16.96 -9.05 11.09
N ALA A 526 15.67 -9.00 11.45
CA ALA A 526 14.90 -7.77 11.38
C ALA A 526 15.48 -6.69 12.30
N GLY A 527 15.85 -7.02 13.54
CA GLY A 527 16.49 -6.10 14.47
C GLY A 527 17.86 -5.60 14.01
N ALA A 528 18.67 -6.45 13.37
CA ALA A 528 19.98 -6.08 12.81
C ALA A 528 19.86 -5.12 11.61
N ASN A 529 18.80 -5.25 10.82
CA ASN A 529 18.59 -4.43 9.61
C ASN A 529 18.19 -2.98 9.90
N LYS A 530 17.99 -2.61 11.16
CA LYS A 530 17.68 -1.23 11.61
C LYS A 530 18.80 -0.21 11.28
N GLY A 531 19.94 -0.64 10.75
CA GLY A 531 20.95 0.22 10.11
C GLY A 531 21.89 0.95 11.07
N GLU A 532 21.86 0.62 12.38
CA GLU A 532 22.69 1.30 13.38
C GLU A 532 24.13 0.76 13.44
N VAL A 533 24.33 -0.50 13.07
CA VAL A 533 25.62 -1.19 12.89
C VAL A 533 25.55 -1.96 11.56
N LEU A 534 26.68 -2.14 10.87
CA LEU A 534 26.72 -2.82 9.56
C LEU A 534 26.12 -4.24 9.65
N SER A 535 25.16 -4.54 8.78
CA SER A 535 24.53 -5.87 8.67
C SER A 535 24.95 -6.55 7.36
N ASP A 536 25.51 -7.76 7.42
CA ASP A 536 25.79 -8.58 6.24
C ASP A 536 24.50 -9.27 5.75
N ILE A 537 23.73 -8.54 4.94
CA ILE A 537 22.48 -9.02 4.34
C ILE A 537 22.70 -10.32 3.55
N ALA A 538 23.86 -10.51 2.92
CA ALA A 538 24.15 -11.71 2.14
C ALA A 538 24.37 -12.92 3.06
N ALA A 539 25.04 -12.74 4.21
CA ALA A 539 25.17 -13.77 5.23
C ALA A 539 23.80 -14.17 5.81
N TRP A 540 22.96 -13.21 6.17
CA TRP A 540 21.60 -13.49 6.62
C TRP A 540 20.78 -14.29 5.60
N ARG A 541 20.93 -13.98 4.30
CA ARG A 541 20.24 -14.73 3.24
C ARG A 541 20.76 -16.16 3.11
N ARG A 542 22.07 -16.38 3.21
CA ARG A 542 22.68 -17.72 3.20
C ARG A 542 22.18 -18.56 4.37
N VAL A 543 22.19 -17.98 5.58
CA VAL A 543 21.73 -18.66 6.80
C VAL A 543 20.25 -19.00 6.73
N SER A 544 19.41 -18.12 6.20
CA SER A 544 17.99 -18.40 5.98
C SER A 544 17.73 -19.51 4.96
N LEU A 545 18.52 -19.59 3.89
CA LEU A 545 18.42 -20.69 2.91
C LEU A 545 18.90 -22.04 3.50
N ALA A 546 19.85 -22.01 4.42
CA ALA A 546 20.44 -23.19 5.06
C ALA A 546 19.94 -23.42 6.50
N ALA A 547 18.75 -22.89 6.83
CA ALA A 547 18.19 -22.83 8.18
C ALA A 547 18.29 -24.16 8.96
N THR A 548 17.89 -25.27 8.33
CA THR A 548 17.89 -26.59 8.96
C THR A 548 19.28 -27.02 9.40
N ALA A 549 20.29 -26.88 8.54
CA ALA A 549 21.66 -27.24 8.88
C ALA A 549 22.28 -26.28 9.90
N PHE A 550 21.93 -25.00 9.82
CA PHE A 550 22.46 -23.98 10.73
C PHE A 550 21.90 -24.11 12.15
N ASN A 551 20.64 -24.54 12.30
CA ASN A 551 20.00 -24.75 13.60
C ASN A 551 20.75 -25.76 14.47
N GLU A 552 21.33 -26.83 13.91
CA GLU A 552 22.16 -27.80 14.65
C GLU A 552 23.40 -27.13 15.27
N GLY A 553 24.03 -26.20 14.54
CA GLY A 553 25.14 -25.40 15.03
C GLY A 553 24.72 -24.48 16.19
N LEU A 554 23.55 -23.84 16.08
CA LEU A 554 22.99 -22.99 17.13
C LEU A 554 22.64 -23.79 18.40
N ILE A 555 22.06 -24.98 18.26
CA ILE A 555 21.79 -25.89 19.38
C ILE A 555 23.10 -26.23 20.09
N THR A 556 24.14 -26.57 19.33
CA THR A 556 25.46 -26.87 19.87
C THR A 556 26.05 -25.67 20.62
N ARG A 557 25.87 -24.44 20.11
CA ARG A 557 26.29 -23.19 20.79
C ARG A 557 25.56 -22.98 22.12
N LEU A 558 24.23 -23.10 22.12
CA LEU A 558 23.40 -22.93 23.31
C LEU A 558 23.73 -23.94 24.42
N GLN A 559 24.18 -25.14 24.04
CA GLN A 559 24.55 -26.21 24.97
C GLN A 559 25.99 -26.12 25.49
N GLN A 560 26.76 -25.11 25.10
CA GLN A 560 28.13 -24.91 25.61
C GLN A 560 28.12 -24.58 27.10
N VAL A 561 29.02 -25.24 27.84
CA VAL A 561 29.19 -25.05 29.30
C VAL A 561 29.66 -23.63 29.64
N GLN A 562 30.38 -22.96 28.74
CA GLN A 562 30.73 -21.56 28.86
C GLN A 562 30.50 -20.88 27.52
N PHE A 563 29.50 -20.01 27.46
CA PHE A 563 29.25 -19.23 26.27
C PHE A 563 30.30 -18.12 26.15
N GLN A 564 30.91 -18.00 24.98
CA GLN A 564 31.74 -16.87 24.60
C GLN A 564 31.34 -16.45 23.18
N PRO A 565 31.29 -15.14 22.89
CA PRO A 565 31.10 -14.67 21.53
C PRO A 565 32.10 -15.34 20.58
N ILE A 566 31.66 -15.68 19.37
CA ILE A 566 32.51 -16.26 18.32
C ILE A 566 33.66 -15.33 18.01
N GLU A 567 33.34 -14.05 17.92
CA GLU A 567 34.25 -12.99 17.58
C GLU A 567 33.91 -11.71 18.36
N PRO A 568 34.85 -10.76 18.48
CA PRO A 568 34.56 -9.42 18.97
C PRO A 568 33.38 -8.80 18.21
N PHE A 569 32.55 -8.05 18.92
CA PHE A 569 31.40 -7.36 18.33
C PHE A 569 31.86 -6.34 17.28
N ASP A 570 31.06 -6.20 16.24
CA ASP A 570 31.19 -5.08 15.32
C ASP A 570 30.71 -3.80 16.01
N ALA A 571 31.46 -2.72 15.86
CA ALA A 571 31.15 -1.46 16.53
C ALA A 571 31.38 -0.24 15.66
N VAL A 572 30.62 0.82 15.95
CA VAL A 572 30.72 2.14 15.32
C VAL A 572 30.63 3.24 16.36
N PHE A 573 31.32 4.35 16.10
CA PHE A 573 31.12 5.57 16.87
C PHE A 573 30.04 6.42 16.22
N VAL A 574 29.06 6.85 17.01
CA VAL A 574 27.96 7.72 16.58
C VAL A 574 28.02 9.00 17.41
N SER A 575 27.85 10.16 16.78
CA SER A 575 27.82 11.42 17.52
C SER A 575 26.58 11.51 18.42
N ARG A 576 26.73 12.04 19.64
CA ARG A 576 25.59 12.27 20.57
C ARG A 576 24.74 13.49 20.20
N GLY A 577 25.07 14.23 19.15
CA GLY A 577 24.29 15.33 18.60
C GLY A 577 25.03 16.11 17.52
N PHE A 578 24.32 16.75 16.59
CA PHE A 578 24.93 17.54 15.51
C PHE A 578 25.94 18.57 16.04
N GLY A 579 27.22 18.38 15.71
CA GLY A 579 28.31 19.29 16.07
C GLY A 579 28.89 19.12 17.48
N LYS A 580 28.61 18.03 18.20
CA LYS A 580 29.28 17.70 19.47
C LYS A 580 30.42 16.70 19.26
N ASP A 581 31.58 16.96 19.86
CA ASP A 581 32.77 16.08 19.84
C ASP A 581 32.62 14.81 20.71
N GLU A 582 31.49 14.65 21.41
CA GLU A 582 31.23 13.44 22.20
C GLU A 582 30.57 12.35 21.35
N GLU A 583 31.30 11.25 21.17
CA GLU A 583 30.83 10.04 20.52
C GLU A 583 30.20 9.05 21.53
N ARG A 584 29.34 8.17 21.02
CA ARG A 584 28.84 6.99 21.72
C ARG A 584 29.18 5.74 20.92
N LEU A 585 29.53 4.67 21.62
CA LEU A 585 29.82 3.38 21.01
C LEU A 585 28.50 2.60 20.82
N LYS A 586 28.19 2.27 19.57
CA LYS A 586 27.19 1.24 19.26
C LYS A 586 27.92 -0.03 18.88
N ALA A 587 27.45 -1.17 19.35
CA ALA A 587 28.09 -2.46 19.09
C ALA A 587 27.05 -3.58 18.96
N MET A 588 27.33 -4.53 18.08
CA MET A 588 26.46 -5.66 17.78
C MET A 588 27.29 -6.94 17.62
N PRO A 589 26.84 -8.08 18.18
CA PRO A 589 27.49 -9.36 17.94
C PRO A 589 27.37 -9.81 16.47
N CYS A 590 28.16 -10.81 16.07
CA CYS A 590 27.96 -11.49 14.80
C CYS A 590 26.58 -12.16 14.73
N LEU A 591 26.14 -12.55 13.53
CA LEU A 591 24.77 -13.03 13.33
C LEU A 591 24.46 -14.29 14.15
N GLU A 592 25.41 -15.22 14.29
CA GLU A 592 25.24 -16.45 15.08
C GLU A 592 24.90 -16.11 16.53
N ASP A 593 25.67 -15.19 17.10
CA ASP A 593 25.54 -14.76 18.49
C ASP A 593 24.30 -13.91 18.71
N LEU A 594 23.94 -13.07 17.73
CA LEU A 594 22.69 -12.32 17.78
C LEU A 594 21.47 -13.25 17.77
N ILE A 595 21.49 -14.33 16.97
CA ILE A 595 20.42 -15.33 16.95
C ILE A 595 20.33 -16.05 18.31
N VAL A 596 21.47 -16.40 18.92
CA VAL A 596 21.50 -17.02 20.25
C VAL A 596 20.96 -16.07 21.32
N GLN A 597 21.37 -14.80 21.31
CA GLN A 597 20.84 -13.77 22.21
C GLN A 597 19.33 -13.62 22.03
N GLN A 598 18.85 -13.58 20.78
CA GLN A 598 17.42 -13.47 20.48
C GLN A 598 16.63 -14.71 20.89
N TYR A 599 17.18 -15.92 20.72
CA TYR A 599 16.55 -17.15 21.20
C TYR A 599 16.34 -17.10 22.72
N LEU A 600 17.39 -16.73 23.48
CA LEU A 600 17.26 -16.59 24.92
C LEU A 600 16.20 -15.55 25.30
N MET A 601 16.14 -14.42 24.58
CA MET A 601 15.10 -13.40 24.82
C MET A 601 13.70 -13.93 24.55
N ASN A 602 13.51 -14.71 23.47
CA ASN A 602 12.22 -15.34 23.18
C ASN A 602 11.79 -16.27 24.31
N GLU A 603 12.70 -17.13 24.80
CA GLU A 603 12.39 -18.06 25.88
C GLU A 603 12.15 -17.36 27.22
N LEU A 604 12.83 -16.24 27.50
CA LEU A 604 12.58 -15.47 28.72
C LEU A 604 11.27 -14.69 28.66
N LEU A 605 10.93 -14.12 27.51
CA LEU A 605 9.76 -13.27 27.35
C LEU A 605 8.49 -14.05 26.99
N THR A 606 8.58 -15.37 26.77
CA THR A 606 7.45 -16.18 26.33
C THR A 606 6.30 -16.24 27.35
N GLU A 607 5.10 -16.44 26.83
CA GLU A 607 3.88 -16.74 27.59
C GLU A 607 3.50 -18.22 27.49
N ARG A 608 4.25 -19.03 26.73
CA ARG A 608 4.00 -20.47 26.60
C ARG A 608 4.16 -21.24 27.91
N LEU A 609 4.90 -20.66 28.86
CA LEU A 609 5.14 -21.22 30.19
C LEU A 609 4.11 -20.76 31.23
N ASP A 610 3.14 -19.94 30.85
CA ASP A 610 2.03 -19.58 31.73
C ASP A 610 1.09 -20.79 31.83
N ASP A 611 1.14 -21.49 32.94
CA ASP A 611 0.12 -22.48 33.28
C ASP A 611 -1.14 -21.77 33.81
N GLY A 612 -2.25 -22.51 33.95
CA GLY A 612 -3.50 -21.98 34.50
C GLY A 612 -3.44 -21.63 36.00
N SER A 613 -2.25 -21.49 36.60
CA SER A 613 -2.08 -21.10 38.00
C SER A 613 -2.33 -19.60 38.22
N GLU A 614 -2.52 -19.21 39.47
CA GLU A 614 -2.69 -17.80 39.85
C GLU A 614 -1.41 -16.96 39.65
N SER A 615 -0.23 -17.58 39.53
CA SER A 615 1.08 -16.90 39.43
C SER A 615 1.78 -17.24 38.12
N LYS A 616 1.43 -16.52 37.05
CA LYS A 616 1.98 -16.71 35.70
C LYS A 616 3.49 -16.40 35.64
N PHE A 617 4.23 -17.23 34.90
CA PHE A 617 5.66 -17.01 34.63
C PHE A 617 5.93 -15.62 34.02
N SER A 618 5.16 -15.27 32.99
CA SER A 618 5.32 -14.03 32.22
C SER A 618 5.15 -12.76 33.07
N ASN A 619 4.36 -12.83 34.15
CA ASN A 619 4.12 -11.72 35.08
C ASN A 619 5.36 -11.33 35.89
N HIS A 620 6.28 -12.27 36.12
CA HIS A 620 7.52 -12.02 36.88
C HIS A 620 8.65 -11.50 36.00
N ILE A 621 8.61 -11.72 34.69
CA ILE A 621 9.62 -11.25 33.74
C ILE A 621 9.36 -9.78 33.34
N PRO A 622 10.32 -8.86 33.54
CA PRO A 622 10.18 -7.45 33.21
C PRO A 622 10.04 -7.21 31.72
N ALA A 623 8.90 -6.66 31.30
CA ALA A 623 8.67 -6.23 29.93
C ALA A 623 7.48 -5.28 29.83
N VAL A 624 7.52 -4.39 28.83
CA VAL A 624 6.30 -3.75 28.31
C VAL A 624 5.85 -4.61 27.12
N ARG A 625 4.77 -5.36 27.29
CA ARG A 625 4.24 -6.33 26.32
C ARG A 625 3.17 -5.67 25.47
N TYR A 626 3.33 -5.70 24.15
CA TYR A 626 2.40 -5.16 23.16
C TYR A 626 1.84 -6.28 22.28
N TYR A 627 0.52 -6.31 22.14
CA TYR A 627 -0.21 -7.26 21.29
C TYR A 627 -0.75 -6.52 20.08
N ARG A 628 -0.10 -6.72 18.92
CA ARG A 628 -0.44 -6.06 17.66
C ARG A 628 -1.84 -6.42 17.17
N SER A 629 -2.23 -7.68 17.36
CA SER A 629 -3.53 -8.24 16.95
C SER A 629 -4.74 -7.57 17.60
N ILE A 630 -4.59 -7.10 18.84
CA ILE A 630 -5.67 -6.51 19.64
C ILE A 630 -5.37 -5.07 20.10
N ASP A 631 -4.27 -4.48 19.63
CA ASP A 631 -3.76 -3.15 20.02
C ASP A 631 -3.78 -2.92 21.55
N HIS A 632 -3.20 -3.87 22.29
CA HIS A 632 -3.18 -3.85 23.75
C HIS A 632 -1.75 -3.80 24.28
N VAL A 633 -1.54 -3.07 25.38
CA VAL A 633 -0.24 -2.97 26.06
C VAL A 633 -0.43 -3.32 27.54
N ARG A 634 0.47 -4.13 28.09
CA ARG A 634 0.57 -4.37 29.54
C ARG A 634 2.03 -4.38 29.99
N THR A 635 2.28 -4.09 31.26
CA THR A 635 3.62 -4.10 31.86
C THR A 635 3.72 -5.21 32.90
N THR A 636 4.75 -6.04 32.80
CA THR A 636 5.04 -7.16 33.72
C THR A 636 6.38 -6.98 34.41
N GLY A 637 6.61 -7.66 35.54
CA GLY A 637 7.87 -7.65 36.28
C GLY A 637 8.27 -6.34 36.98
N GLU A 638 7.50 -5.24 36.80
CA GLU A 638 7.75 -3.95 37.44
C GLU A 638 7.58 -4.00 38.97
N SER A 639 6.61 -4.79 39.47
CA SER A 639 6.25 -4.86 40.89
C SER A 639 6.13 -6.31 41.40
N GLY A 640 7.14 -7.13 41.11
CA GLY A 640 7.27 -8.48 41.72
C GLY A 640 6.15 -9.46 41.38
N GLY A 641 5.68 -9.48 40.13
CA GLY A 641 4.65 -10.42 39.65
C GLY A 641 3.26 -9.82 39.48
N THR A 642 3.05 -8.54 39.83
CA THR A 642 1.81 -7.83 39.52
C THR A 642 1.86 -7.29 38.09
N GLU A 643 0.82 -7.56 37.30
CA GLU A 643 0.65 -6.97 35.98
C GLU A 643 -0.04 -5.60 36.05
N HIS A 644 0.41 -4.67 35.20
CA HIS A 644 -0.19 -3.33 35.07
C HIS A 644 -0.75 -3.14 33.67
N SER A 645 -2.02 -2.74 33.57
CA SER A 645 -2.70 -2.47 32.29
C SER A 645 -2.28 -1.14 31.65
N GLU A 646 -1.72 -0.20 32.42
CA GLU A 646 -1.16 1.05 31.90
C GLU A 646 0.37 1.07 32.02
N THR A 647 1.06 1.35 30.92
CA THR A 647 2.52 1.51 30.90
C THR A 647 2.96 2.95 31.20
N LEU A 648 4.06 3.09 31.94
CA LEU A 648 4.79 4.35 32.12
C LEU A 648 6.04 4.43 31.23
N SER A 649 6.45 3.30 30.64
CA SER A 649 7.59 3.19 29.73
C SER A 649 7.11 2.91 28.30
N PHE A 650 7.46 3.80 27.38
CA PHE A 650 6.96 3.75 26.01
C PHE A 650 7.97 3.23 25.00
N ALA A 651 9.24 3.14 25.36
CA ALA A 651 10.28 2.60 24.49
C ALA A 651 10.38 1.08 24.61
N TYR A 652 10.90 0.44 23.56
CA TYR A 652 11.20 -0.99 23.53
C TYR A 652 10.03 -1.88 23.99
N GLN A 653 8.80 -1.54 23.56
CA GLN A 653 7.62 -2.38 23.79
C GLN A 653 7.78 -3.66 22.97
N VAL A 654 7.74 -4.82 23.63
CA VAL A 654 7.92 -6.14 23.01
C VAL A 654 6.66 -6.50 22.25
N ASP A 655 6.78 -6.72 20.94
CA ASP A 655 5.69 -7.22 20.11
C ASP A 655 5.52 -8.72 20.35
N MET A 656 4.54 -9.06 21.20
CA MET A 656 4.27 -10.43 21.61
C MET A 656 3.76 -11.30 20.47
N ASP A 657 3.17 -10.71 19.43
CA ASP A 657 2.71 -11.48 18.27
C ASP A 657 3.89 -11.85 17.37
N ALA A 658 4.89 -10.97 17.25
CA ALA A 658 6.14 -11.30 16.58
C ALA A 658 6.99 -12.30 17.39
N LEU A 659 7.11 -12.08 18.71
CA LEU A 659 7.92 -12.92 19.60
C LEU A 659 7.40 -14.37 19.68
N GLU A 660 6.09 -14.55 19.75
CA GLU A 660 5.45 -15.88 19.79
C GLU A 660 5.26 -16.50 18.39
N GLY A 661 5.68 -15.81 17.32
CA GLY A 661 5.55 -16.29 15.95
C GLY A 661 4.13 -16.22 15.36
N ARG A 662 3.18 -15.55 16.03
CA ARG A 662 1.80 -15.30 15.56
C ARG A 662 1.77 -14.34 14.36
N SER A 663 2.76 -13.46 14.25
CA SER A 663 2.91 -12.47 13.18
C SER A 663 4.36 -12.32 12.76
N PRO A 664 4.65 -11.87 11.52
CA PRO A 664 6.01 -11.56 11.12
C PRO A 664 6.55 -10.33 11.89
N PRO A 665 7.88 -10.28 12.14
CA PRO A 665 8.51 -9.15 12.80
C PRO A 665 8.37 -7.88 11.97
N SER A 666 8.29 -6.74 12.66
CA SER A 666 8.44 -5.43 12.02
C SER A 666 9.92 -5.14 11.77
N GLU A 667 10.26 -4.02 11.12
CA GLU A 667 11.65 -3.57 10.98
C GLU A 667 12.35 -3.36 12.34
N GLY A 668 11.60 -3.24 13.44
CA GLY A 668 12.14 -3.18 14.81
C GLY A 668 12.51 -4.54 15.43
N GLY A 669 12.40 -5.65 14.68
CA GLY A 669 12.60 -6.99 15.21
C GLY A 669 11.49 -7.38 16.18
N MET A 670 11.87 -7.73 17.42
CA MET A 670 10.93 -8.08 18.50
C MET A 670 10.24 -6.87 19.13
N PHE A 671 10.60 -5.64 18.77
CA PHE A 671 10.02 -4.43 19.33
C PHE A 671 8.98 -3.81 18.41
N ARG A 672 7.96 -3.19 19.03
CA ARG A 672 7.00 -2.31 18.36
C ARG A 672 7.74 -1.17 17.64
N PRO A 673 7.32 -0.76 16.43
CA PRO A 673 7.94 0.34 15.70
C PRO A 673 8.12 1.61 16.54
N TYR A 674 9.28 2.25 16.40
CA TYR A 674 9.69 3.43 17.16
C TYR A 674 8.64 4.56 17.10
N PHE A 675 8.14 4.88 15.91
CA PHE A 675 7.19 5.97 15.74
C PHE A 675 5.85 5.71 16.46
N GLU A 676 5.40 4.46 16.52
CA GLU A 676 4.18 4.12 17.25
C GLU A 676 4.37 4.23 18.76
N CYS A 677 5.50 3.73 19.26
CA CYS A 677 5.92 3.90 20.65
C CYS A 677 5.95 5.39 21.04
N TRP A 678 6.56 6.23 20.20
CA TRP A 678 6.64 7.68 20.41
C TRP A 678 5.27 8.34 20.41
N ARG A 679 4.36 7.95 19.50
CA ARG A 679 2.99 8.45 19.50
C ARG A 679 2.24 8.08 20.78
N GLY A 680 2.44 6.87 21.30
CA GLY A 680 1.90 6.45 22.59
C GLY A 680 2.41 7.32 23.74
N PHE A 681 3.71 7.60 23.76
CA PHE A 681 4.35 8.47 24.75
C PHE A 681 3.74 9.88 24.76
N ILE A 682 3.65 10.52 23.59
CA ILE A 682 3.05 11.86 23.46
C ILE A 682 1.57 11.84 23.85
N SER A 683 0.82 10.82 23.42
CA SER A 683 -0.60 10.67 23.76
C SER A 683 -0.82 10.58 25.27
N SER A 684 0.03 9.82 25.97
CA SER A 684 -0.01 9.70 27.43
C SER A 684 0.24 11.04 28.13
N LEU A 685 1.26 11.78 27.71
CA LEU A 685 1.56 13.11 28.28
C LEU A 685 0.41 14.10 28.04
N LEU A 686 -0.18 14.11 26.84
CA LEU A 686 -1.33 14.95 26.52
C LEU A 686 -2.56 14.58 27.36
N LYS A 687 -2.84 13.29 27.55
CA LYS A 687 -3.94 12.79 28.41
C LYS A 687 -3.77 13.29 29.83
N GLN A 688 -2.57 13.15 30.40
CA GLN A 688 -2.27 13.54 31.77
C GLN A 688 -2.32 15.06 31.96
N GLY A 689 -1.70 15.84 31.06
CA GLY A 689 -1.67 17.31 31.18
C GLY A 689 -3.02 17.99 30.93
N ARG A 690 -3.89 17.43 30.08
CA ARG A 690 -5.25 17.97 29.86
C ARG A 690 -6.17 17.83 31.06
N ALA A 691 -5.88 16.88 31.95
CA ALA A 691 -6.66 16.66 33.16
C ALA A 691 -6.30 17.64 34.29
N MET A 692 -5.21 18.40 34.14
CA MET A 692 -4.74 19.39 35.11
C MET A 692 -5.21 20.80 34.74
N SER A 693 -5.42 21.66 35.74
CA SER A 693 -5.79 23.07 35.52
C SER A 693 -4.61 23.91 34.99
N HIS A 694 -3.44 23.74 35.61
CA HIS A 694 -2.14 24.27 35.19
C HIS A 694 -1.13 23.13 35.17
N VAL A 695 -0.17 23.18 34.25
CA VAL A 695 0.85 22.15 34.07
C VAL A 695 2.22 22.75 34.36
N HIS A 696 2.83 22.26 35.44
CA HIS A 696 4.26 22.39 35.71
C HIS A 696 4.96 21.15 35.14
N MET A 697 5.97 21.36 34.29
CA MET A 697 6.67 20.28 33.59
C MET A 697 8.18 20.39 33.77
N VAL A 698 8.84 19.26 33.97
CA VAL A 698 10.28 19.11 33.81
C VAL A 698 10.60 17.96 32.89
N ARG A 699 11.57 18.16 31.98
CA ARG A 699 12.17 17.10 31.17
C ARG A 699 13.56 16.79 31.72
N LEU A 700 13.74 15.55 32.13
CA LEU A 700 14.99 15.02 32.67
C LEU A 700 15.59 14.01 31.69
N ASP A 701 16.90 13.84 31.78
CA ASP A 701 17.70 12.93 30.94
C ASP A 701 18.70 12.18 31.84
N LEU A 702 19.00 10.93 31.54
CA LEU A 702 20.01 10.16 32.29
C LEU A 702 21.39 10.30 31.65
N LYS A 703 22.29 10.97 32.36
CA LYS A 703 23.61 11.31 31.86
C LYS A 703 24.42 10.07 31.49
N ARG A 704 24.73 9.92 30.20
CA ARG A 704 25.53 8.80 29.65
C ARG A 704 24.97 7.43 30.08
N TYR A 705 23.64 7.29 30.07
CA TYR A 705 22.91 6.16 30.63
C TYR A 705 23.55 4.79 30.38
N TYR A 706 23.69 4.40 29.11
CA TYR A 706 24.24 3.09 28.72
C TYR A 706 25.68 2.86 29.20
N ASP A 707 26.51 3.91 29.31
CA ASP A 707 27.90 3.80 29.76
C ASP A 707 28.03 3.66 31.29
N ARG A 708 26.96 3.99 32.02
CA ARG A 708 26.95 4.08 33.49
C ARG A 708 26.19 2.96 34.18
N ILE A 709 25.36 2.21 33.45
CA ILE A 709 24.74 0.99 33.96
C ILE A 709 25.82 0.09 34.55
N THR A 710 25.66 -0.33 35.80
CA THR A 710 26.63 -1.21 36.47
C THR A 710 26.16 -2.66 36.49
N ARG A 711 27.12 -3.58 36.40
CA ARG A 711 26.88 -5.03 36.39
C ARG A 711 26.14 -5.50 37.64
N ILE A 712 26.43 -4.90 38.80
CA ILE A 712 25.78 -5.25 40.07
C ILE A 712 24.30 -4.87 40.09
N VAL A 713 23.94 -3.70 39.54
CA VAL A 713 22.53 -3.25 39.44
C VAL A 713 21.76 -4.14 38.46
N ALA A 714 22.35 -4.45 37.32
CA ALA A 714 21.75 -5.38 36.35
C ALA A 714 21.53 -6.77 36.97
N LYS A 715 22.53 -7.30 37.68
CA LYS A 715 22.44 -8.60 38.35
C LYS A 715 21.34 -8.66 39.41
N ASP A 716 21.21 -7.62 40.23
CA ASP A 716 20.16 -7.53 41.26
C ASP A 716 18.75 -7.59 40.65
N ILE A 717 18.52 -6.79 39.60
CA ILE A 717 17.23 -6.74 38.89
C ILE A 717 16.92 -8.09 38.24
N LEU A 718 17.86 -8.63 37.46
CA LEU A 718 17.69 -9.92 36.78
C LEU A 718 17.49 -11.06 37.78
N GLY A 719 18.24 -11.07 38.88
CA GLY A 719 18.10 -12.07 39.94
C GLY A 719 16.71 -12.06 40.57
N SER A 720 16.26 -10.89 41.01
CA SER A 720 14.93 -10.76 41.64
C SER A 720 13.79 -11.24 40.73
N SER A 721 13.86 -10.94 39.44
CA SER A 721 12.82 -11.28 38.47
C SER A 721 12.88 -12.71 37.97
N ILE A 722 14.05 -13.15 37.47
CA ILE A 722 14.18 -14.46 36.83
C ILE A 722 14.08 -15.58 37.86
N GLU A 723 14.61 -15.40 39.08
CA GLU A 723 14.43 -16.40 40.14
C GLU A 723 12.97 -16.52 40.59
N SER A 724 12.22 -15.41 40.65
CA SER A 724 10.78 -15.43 40.96
C SER A 724 9.99 -16.13 39.86
N ALA A 725 10.27 -15.81 38.59
CA ALA A 725 9.66 -16.46 37.43
C ALA A 725 9.96 -17.97 37.40
N TYR A 726 11.21 -18.37 37.67
CA TYR A 726 11.59 -19.77 37.72
C TYR A 726 10.91 -20.53 38.87
N LYS A 727 10.71 -19.87 40.03
CA LYS A 727 9.96 -20.44 41.14
C LYS A 727 8.49 -20.66 40.79
N SER A 728 7.87 -19.74 40.03
CA SER A 728 6.46 -19.82 39.66
C SER A 728 6.13 -21.01 38.74
N LEU A 729 7.12 -21.55 38.02
CA LEU A 729 6.94 -22.72 37.14
C LEU A 729 6.64 -24.04 37.86
N GLY A 730 6.85 -24.13 39.19
CA GLY A 730 6.59 -25.34 39.96
C GLY A 730 7.30 -26.58 39.38
N ASP A 731 6.52 -27.58 38.99
CA ASP A 731 7.01 -28.84 38.40
C ASP A 731 7.48 -28.68 36.94
N SER A 732 7.12 -27.59 36.26
CA SER A 732 7.46 -27.33 34.85
C SER A 732 8.84 -26.67 34.64
N ARG A 733 9.70 -26.65 35.66
CA ARG A 733 11.04 -26.00 35.60
C ARG A 733 11.95 -26.55 34.51
N GLU A 734 11.76 -27.80 34.10
CA GLU A 734 12.51 -28.40 33.00
C GLU A 734 12.20 -27.79 31.62
N ALA A 735 11.11 -27.02 31.49
CA ALA A 735 10.76 -26.30 30.28
C ALA A 735 11.44 -24.92 30.17
N PHE A 736 12.05 -24.42 31.25
CA PHE A 736 12.73 -23.12 31.26
C PHE A 736 14.06 -23.20 30.51
N VAL A 737 14.23 -22.38 29.46
CA VAL A 737 15.41 -22.27 28.56
C VAL A 737 16.05 -23.64 28.27
N PRO A 738 15.34 -24.53 27.57
CA PRO A 738 15.68 -25.96 27.51
C PRO A 738 17.00 -26.26 26.78
N LEU A 739 17.44 -25.36 25.90
CA LEU A 739 18.71 -25.51 25.18
C LEU A 739 19.92 -24.97 25.95
N LEU A 740 19.73 -24.21 27.03
CA LEU A 740 20.81 -23.65 27.83
C LEU A 740 21.30 -24.68 28.85
N ARG A 741 22.58 -25.06 28.78
CA ARG A 741 23.18 -26.02 29.73
C ARG A 741 24.06 -25.33 30.79
N PRO A 742 23.70 -25.42 32.09
CA PRO A 742 24.49 -24.80 33.16
C PRO A 742 25.85 -25.48 33.40
N LYS A 743 26.79 -24.73 33.99
CA LYS A 743 28.04 -25.29 34.56
C LYS A 743 27.73 -26.19 35.75
N ALA A 744 28.56 -27.22 36.00
CA ALA A 744 28.38 -28.15 37.12
C ALA A 744 28.35 -27.49 38.53
N LEU A 745 28.89 -26.27 38.67
CA LEU A 745 28.88 -25.46 39.90
C LEU A 745 27.65 -24.52 40.03
N GLN A 746 26.83 -24.40 38.98
CA GLN A 746 25.66 -23.52 38.88
C GLN A 746 24.43 -24.36 38.49
N ALA A 747 24.10 -25.38 39.29
CA ALA A 747 23.22 -26.48 38.91
C ALA A 747 21.79 -26.08 38.44
N GLU A 748 21.39 -24.81 38.55
CA GLU A 748 20.05 -24.33 38.25
C GLU A 748 20.03 -23.36 37.03
N ARG A 749 19.12 -23.60 36.07
CA ARG A 749 19.12 -22.94 34.75
C ARG A 749 18.90 -21.43 34.79
N GLN A 750 18.21 -20.92 35.81
CA GLN A 750 18.00 -19.49 36.00
C GLN A 750 19.29 -18.72 36.28
N HIS A 751 20.24 -19.30 37.02
CA HIS A 751 21.54 -18.68 37.25
C HIS A 751 22.37 -18.65 35.96
N ALA A 752 22.30 -19.72 35.16
CA ALA A 752 22.95 -19.75 33.84
C ALA A 752 22.37 -18.70 32.88
N ALA A 753 21.05 -18.48 32.88
CA ALA A 753 20.42 -17.44 32.07
C ALA A 753 20.86 -16.02 32.50
N ILE A 754 20.92 -15.76 33.80
CA ILE A 754 21.40 -14.48 34.35
C ILE A 754 22.86 -14.25 33.96
N ASP A 755 23.73 -15.24 34.16
CA ASP A 755 25.14 -15.12 33.84
C ASP A 755 25.38 -14.95 32.34
N PHE A 756 24.62 -15.65 31.48
CA PHE A 756 24.66 -15.41 30.04
C PHE A 756 24.36 -13.95 29.72
N ILE A 757 23.27 -13.39 30.25
CA ILE A 757 22.89 -11.99 29.98
C ILE A 757 23.99 -11.02 30.42
N LEU A 758 24.55 -11.24 31.61
CA LEU A 758 25.59 -10.38 32.17
C LEU A 758 26.90 -10.49 31.38
N ASP A 759 27.31 -11.70 30.96
CA ASP A 759 28.53 -11.94 30.19
C ASP A 759 28.42 -11.43 28.75
N GLN A 760 27.21 -11.37 28.19
CA GLN A 760 26.96 -10.76 26.88
C GLN A 760 26.87 -9.23 26.94
N SER A 761 26.50 -8.67 28.10
CA SER A 761 26.28 -7.23 28.27
C SER A 761 27.50 -6.48 28.82
N PHE A 762 28.39 -7.14 29.56
CA PHE A 762 29.55 -6.50 30.21
C PHE A 762 30.84 -7.26 29.91
N GLY A 763 31.96 -6.52 29.76
CA GLY A 763 33.26 -7.13 29.49
C GLY A 763 33.38 -7.83 28.12
N PHE A 764 32.45 -7.54 27.19
CA PHE A 764 32.50 -8.02 25.81
C PHE A 764 33.67 -7.39 25.06
N TYR A 765 34.21 -8.13 24.09
CA TYR A 765 35.21 -7.61 23.15
C TYR A 765 34.51 -6.99 21.95
N TYR A 766 35.07 -5.93 21.39
CA TYR A 766 34.60 -5.34 20.13
C TYR A 766 35.77 -4.86 19.28
N TYR A 767 35.56 -4.80 17.97
CA TYR A 767 36.52 -4.19 17.05
C TYR A 767 36.44 -2.67 17.18
N HIS A 768 37.54 -2.04 17.58
CA HIS A 768 37.57 -0.59 17.73
C HIS A 768 37.28 0.10 16.39
N PRO A 769 36.30 1.01 16.29
CA PRO A 769 35.82 1.54 15.00
C PRO A 769 36.93 2.19 14.14
N ASN A 770 37.92 2.83 14.76
CA ASN A 770 38.97 3.53 14.02
C ASN A 770 40.20 2.66 13.72
N THR A 771 40.44 1.57 14.46
CA THR A 771 41.70 0.80 14.34
C THR A 771 41.47 -0.64 13.92
N GLY A 772 40.25 -1.17 14.08
CA GLY A 772 39.91 -2.57 13.82
C GLY A 772 40.55 -3.56 14.79
N HIS A 773 41.30 -3.10 15.79
CA HIS A 773 41.86 -3.98 16.82
C HIS A 773 40.80 -4.35 17.86
N PRO A 774 40.79 -5.61 18.34
CA PRO A 774 39.87 -6.01 19.40
C PRO A 774 40.23 -5.31 20.71
N ILE A 775 39.25 -4.67 21.33
CA ILE A 775 39.36 -4.02 22.64
C ILE A 775 38.30 -4.64 23.58
N ALA A 776 38.68 -4.85 24.84
CA ALA A 776 37.75 -5.28 25.88
C ALA A 776 36.99 -4.06 26.44
N SER A 777 35.67 -4.17 26.56
CA SER A 777 34.87 -3.23 27.34
C SER A 777 35.09 -3.42 28.85
N ASP A 778 34.61 -2.46 29.64
CA ASP A 778 34.67 -2.53 31.10
C ASP A 778 33.78 -3.68 31.61
N ARG A 779 34.28 -4.44 32.59
CA ARG A 779 33.60 -5.62 33.14
C ARG A 779 32.52 -5.27 34.16
N GLU A 780 32.61 -4.11 34.78
CA GLU A 780 31.76 -3.71 35.91
C GLU A 780 30.71 -2.68 35.51
N LYS A 781 30.88 -1.98 34.39
CA LYS A 781 29.93 -0.96 33.92
C LYS A 781 29.96 -0.78 32.41
N GLY A 782 28.84 -0.25 31.90
CA GLY A 782 28.67 0.02 30.47
C GLY A 782 28.15 -1.20 29.73
N ILE A 783 27.03 -1.05 29.03
CA ILE A 783 26.47 -2.09 28.14
C ILE A 783 26.51 -1.60 26.68
N PRO A 784 26.60 -2.50 25.68
CA PRO A 784 26.67 -2.08 24.28
C PRO A 784 25.33 -1.46 23.86
N GLN A 785 25.36 -0.38 23.09
CA GLN A 785 24.14 0.15 22.47
C GLN A 785 23.87 -0.63 21.17
N GLY A 786 23.06 -1.69 21.29
CA GLY A 786 22.74 -2.60 20.20
C GLY A 786 21.31 -3.15 20.30
N PRO A 787 20.83 -3.88 19.28
CA PRO A 787 19.48 -4.40 19.24
C PRO A 787 19.27 -5.55 20.25
N VAL A 788 18.01 -5.91 20.49
CA VAL A 788 17.60 -7.08 21.27
C VAL A 788 17.94 -6.99 22.77
N LEU A 789 19.09 -7.54 23.18
CA LEU A 789 19.42 -7.78 24.60
C LEU A 789 19.67 -6.46 25.34
N SER A 790 20.55 -5.62 24.82
CA SER A 790 20.90 -4.35 25.46
C SER A 790 19.74 -3.35 25.49
N ALA A 791 18.90 -3.36 24.45
CA ALA A 791 17.69 -2.56 24.37
C ALA A 791 16.69 -2.96 25.46
N TRP A 792 16.43 -4.26 25.62
CA TRP A 792 15.58 -4.78 26.69
C TRP A 792 16.19 -4.49 28.07
N LEU A 793 17.46 -4.83 28.29
CA LEU A 793 18.16 -4.62 29.57
C LEU A 793 18.17 -3.14 29.97
N GLY A 794 18.50 -2.26 29.03
CA GLY A 794 18.48 -0.81 29.22
C GLY A 794 17.08 -0.28 29.55
N ASN A 795 16.00 -0.93 29.11
CA ASN A 795 14.66 -0.50 29.49
C ASN A 795 14.26 -0.95 30.91
N ILE A 796 14.55 -2.20 31.25
CA ILE A 796 14.08 -2.82 32.50
C ILE A 796 14.83 -2.33 33.74
N ILE A 797 16.06 -1.84 33.59
CA ILE A 797 16.81 -1.23 34.71
C ILE A 797 16.05 -0.06 35.34
N LEU A 798 15.28 0.67 34.53
CA LEU A 798 14.48 1.81 34.97
C LEU A 798 13.09 1.42 35.50
N PHE A 799 12.72 0.13 35.53
CA PHE A 799 11.43 -0.29 36.10
C PHE A 799 11.37 0.00 37.61
N LYS A 800 12.51 0.03 38.32
CA LYS A 800 12.56 0.51 39.72
C LYS A 800 12.13 1.98 39.84
N LEU A 801 12.52 2.83 38.89
CA LEU A 801 12.03 4.21 38.82
C LEU A 801 10.53 4.23 38.53
N ASP A 802 10.08 3.45 37.54
CA ASP A 802 8.65 3.39 37.17
C ASP A 802 7.76 2.93 38.33
N ALA A 803 8.19 1.92 39.10
CA ALA A 803 7.47 1.43 40.27
C ALA A 803 7.30 2.51 41.36
N VAL A 804 8.37 3.26 41.65
CA VAL A 804 8.34 4.37 42.63
C VAL A 804 7.43 5.49 42.12
N MET A 805 7.56 5.85 40.84
CA MET A 805 6.73 6.89 40.23
C MET A 805 5.26 6.47 40.20
N ARG A 806 4.95 5.21 39.88
CA ARG A 806 3.58 4.67 39.91
C ARG A 806 2.99 4.77 41.32
N ALA A 807 3.72 4.38 42.35
CA ALA A 807 3.28 4.51 43.73
C ALA A 807 3.00 5.99 44.09
N LYS A 808 3.86 6.91 43.66
CA LYS A 808 3.64 8.35 43.86
C LYS A 808 2.44 8.89 43.10
N LEU A 809 2.21 8.44 41.86
CA LEU A 809 1.02 8.81 41.10
C LEU A 809 -0.25 8.31 41.80
N GLN A 810 -0.25 7.07 42.33
CA GLN A 810 -1.38 6.52 43.08
C GLN A 810 -1.64 7.30 44.38
N GLU A 811 -0.59 7.75 45.07
CA GLU A 811 -0.69 8.59 46.27
C GLU A 811 -1.29 9.97 45.99
N LEU A 812 -0.92 10.59 44.86
CA LEU A 812 -1.27 11.98 44.54
C LEU A 812 -2.56 12.13 43.71
N ASN A 813 -2.88 11.14 42.88
CA ASN A 813 -4.06 11.15 41.99
C ASN A 813 -5.28 10.48 42.64
N LEU A 814 -5.64 10.92 43.85
CA LEU A 814 -6.82 10.45 44.59
C LEU A 814 -8.13 10.97 43.97
N ASP A 815 -9.21 10.21 44.16
CA ASP A 815 -10.58 10.52 43.72
C ASP A 815 -10.73 10.77 42.20
N GLN A 816 -9.92 10.07 41.39
CA GLN A 816 -9.85 10.23 39.93
C GLN A 816 -9.43 11.62 39.45
N VAL A 817 -8.88 12.46 40.34
CA VAL A 817 -8.33 13.78 39.99
C VAL A 817 -6.85 13.62 39.68
N VAL A 818 -6.46 13.97 38.45
CA VAL A 818 -5.05 13.91 38.00
C VAL A 818 -4.32 15.17 38.45
N ARG A 819 -3.44 15.05 39.44
CA ARG A 819 -2.60 16.13 39.99
C ARG A 819 -1.12 15.96 39.65
N ALA A 820 -0.72 14.74 39.32
CA ALA A 820 0.63 14.33 38.99
C ALA A 820 0.62 13.47 37.72
N GLY A 821 1.68 13.57 36.93
CA GLY A 821 1.89 12.79 35.74
C GLY A 821 3.34 12.41 35.51
N TYR A 822 3.55 11.27 34.86
CA TYR A 822 4.86 10.72 34.54
C TYR A 822 4.78 9.85 33.29
N ALA A 823 5.80 9.95 32.44
CA ALA A 823 6.07 8.99 31.38
C ALA A 823 7.56 9.07 31.01
N ARG A 824 8.12 7.97 30.51
CA ARG A 824 9.49 7.96 29.97
C ARG A 824 9.62 7.24 28.63
N TYR A 825 10.64 7.64 27.89
CA TYR A 825 11.10 7.02 26.66
C TYR A 825 12.58 6.65 26.81
N VAL A 826 12.86 5.47 27.38
CA VAL A 826 14.19 5.07 27.86
C VAL A 826 14.72 6.06 28.91
N ASP A 827 15.71 6.88 28.57
CA ASP A 827 16.41 7.86 29.39
C ASP A 827 15.79 9.25 29.36
N ASP A 828 14.93 9.55 28.39
CA ASP A 828 14.11 10.76 28.35
C ASP A 828 12.91 10.62 29.31
N VAL A 829 12.97 11.31 30.45
CA VAL A 829 11.94 11.26 31.50
C VAL A 829 11.16 12.58 31.54
N VAL A 830 9.82 12.50 31.57
CA VAL A 830 8.95 13.69 31.68
C VAL A 830 8.06 13.55 32.91
N ILE A 831 8.10 14.58 33.76
CA ILE A 831 7.27 14.69 34.95
C ILE A 831 6.34 15.90 34.80
N LEU A 832 5.06 15.69 35.09
CA LEU A 832 4.01 16.70 35.06
C LEU A 832 3.41 16.84 36.46
N ALA A 833 3.02 18.05 36.84
CA ALA A 833 2.34 18.30 38.10
C ALA A 833 1.40 19.52 38.00
N GLU A 834 0.36 19.54 38.81
CA GLU A 834 -0.58 20.67 38.86
C GLU A 834 0.03 21.92 39.52
N ASN A 835 1.02 21.74 40.39
CA ASN A 835 1.73 22.83 41.05
C ASN A 835 3.21 22.48 41.30
N GLN A 836 4.01 23.50 41.60
CA GLN A 836 5.45 23.35 41.81
C GLN A 836 5.81 22.41 42.98
N GLY A 837 5.06 22.44 44.09
CA GLY A 837 5.34 21.60 45.25
C GLY A 837 5.24 20.10 44.93
N ILE A 838 4.21 19.70 44.17
CA ILE A 838 4.06 18.33 43.70
C ILE A 838 5.20 17.97 42.73
N LEU A 839 5.57 18.88 41.83
CA LEU A 839 6.68 18.67 40.89
C LEU A 839 8.00 18.39 41.62
N ASP A 840 8.30 19.16 42.66
CA ASP A 840 9.52 19.04 43.46
C ASP A 840 9.55 17.70 44.22
N VAL A 841 8.41 17.25 44.76
CA VAL A 841 8.29 15.93 45.42
C VAL A 841 8.54 14.79 44.44
N LEU A 842 7.93 14.83 43.25
CA LEU A 842 8.10 13.82 42.21
C LEU A 842 9.55 13.78 41.70
N ARG A 843 10.14 14.95 41.48
CA ARG A 843 11.54 15.08 41.06
C ARG A 843 12.49 14.52 42.12
N ALA A 844 12.30 14.85 43.39
CA ALA A 844 13.11 14.33 44.48
C ALA A 844 13.02 12.80 44.59
N ALA A 845 11.82 12.23 44.42
CA ALA A 845 11.62 10.78 44.39
C ALA A 845 12.36 10.12 43.22
N ALA A 846 12.31 10.73 42.02
CA ALA A 846 13.03 10.25 40.86
C ALA A 846 14.57 10.34 41.04
N GLU A 847 15.08 11.41 41.64
CA GLU A 847 16.50 11.59 41.94
C GLU A 847 17.00 10.60 43.00
N ASP A 848 16.18 10.28 44.00
CA ASP A 848 16.54 9.33 45.05
C ASP A 848 16.65 7.89 44.51
N VAL A 849 15.64 7.43 43.76
CA VAL A 849 15.67 6.07 43.18
C VAL A 849 16.79 5.93 42.14
N THR A 850 17.03 6.94 41.30
CA THR A 850 18.13 6.88 40.32
C THR A 850 19.50 6.86 40.98
N ARG A 851 19.66 7.49 42.16
CA ARG A 851 20.87 7.34 42.98
C ARG A 851 21.08 5.91 43.48
N THR A 852 20.02 5.20 43.85
CA THR A 852 20.12 3.77 44.22
C THR A 852 20.55 2.89 43.04
N LEU A 853 20.20 3.30 41.81
CA LEU A 853 20.65 2.67 40.56
C LEU A 853 22.06 3.10 40.14
N GLN A 854 22.74 3.94 40.92
CA GLN A 854 24.06 4.53 40.59
C GLN A 854 24.04 5.37 39.29
N LEU A 855 22.90 6.00 39.00
CA LEU A 855 22.70 6.87 37.84
C LEU A 855 22.53 8.33 38.26
N GLU A 856 22.66 9.25 37.29
CA GLU A 856 22.56 10.70 37.49
C GLU A 856 21.51 11.26 36.53
N LEU A 857 20.43 11.82 37.09
CA LEU A 857 19.43 12.60 36.34
C LEU A 857 19.93 14.03 36.15
N ILE A 858 19.84 14.53 34.92
CA ILE A 858 20.13 15.91 34.57
C ILE A 858 18.88 16.58 34.02
N SER A 859 18.69 17.86 34.34
CA SER A 859 17.61 18.65 33.75
C SER A 859 17.99 19.01 32.32
N LYS A 860 17.17 18.59 31.37
CA LYS A 860 17.33 18.92 29.95
C LYS A 860 16.74 20.29 29.68
N GLU A 861 15.50 20.47 30.12
CA GLU A 861 14.73 21.70 29.98
C GLU A 861 13.77 21.88 31.15
N ASN A 862 13.65 23.12 31.64
CA ASN A 862 12.64 23.53 32.61
C ASN A 862 11.68 24.48 31.90
N PHE A 863 10.38 24.31 32.14
CA PHE A 863 9.35 25.07 31.47
C PHE A 863 8.66 26.00 32.44
N ALA A 864 8.27 27.19 31.96
CA ALA A 864 7.36 28.03 32.73
C ALA A 864 6.02 27.30 32.90
N PRO A 865 5.29 27.54 34.00
CA PRO A 865 3.95 26.99 34.19
C PRO A 865 3.04 27.38 33.01
N MET A 866 2.28 26.42 32.50
CA MET A 866 1.42 26.59 31.33
C MET A 866 -0.01 26.21 31.68
N SER A 867 -1.00 26.83 31.03
CA SER A 867 -2.35 26.27 30.99
C SER A 867 -2.38 24.95 30.21
N ALA A 868 -3.40 24.11 30.42
CA ALA A 868 -3.56 22.85 29.69
C ALA A 868 -3.60 23.03 28.14
N VAL A 869 -4.13 24.17 27.67
CA VAL A 869 -4.20 24.51 26.25
C VAL A 869 -2.82 24.86 25.72
N GLU A 870 -2.07 25.71 26.41
CA GLU A 870 -0.70 26.09 26.05
C GLU A 870 0.22 24.87 26.06
N PHE A 871 0.10 24.00 27.08
CA PHE A 871 0.84 22.74 27.15
C PHE A 871 0.56 21.84 25.93
N SER A 872 -0.72 21.67 25.57
CA SER A 872 -1.10 20.87 24.41
C SER A 872 -0.52 21.44 23.11
N GLN A 873 -0.58 22.77 22.92
CA GLN A 873 0.02 23.44 21.77
C GLN A 873 1.54 23.31 21.76
N HIS A 874 2.18 23.39 22.93
CA HIS A 874 3.63 23.33 23.08
C HIS A 874 4.19 21.94 22.73
N LEU A 875 3.51 20.87 23.16
CA LEU A 875 3.85 19.49 22.80
C LEU A 875 3.60 19.19 21.31
N THR A 876 2.49 19.68 20.73
CA THR A 876 2.10 19.37 19.35
C THR A 876 2.82 20.22 18.30
N ALA A 877 3.24 21.45 18.65
CA ALA A 877 4.01 22.33 17.75
C ALA A 877 5.48 21.90 17.58
N GLY A 878 5.91 20.79 18.18
CA GLY A 878 7.28 20.30 18.11
C GLY A 878 8.29 21.13 18.90
N ARG A 879 7.82 21.99 19.82
CA ARG A 879 8.66 23.01 20.50
C ARG A 879 9.33 22.51 21.78
N ALA A 880 8.78 21.51 22.49
CA ALA A 880 9.40 20.85 23.66
C ALA A 880 9.90 19.43 23.39
N LEU A 881 9.22 18.71 22.50
CA LEU A 881 9.55 17.38 22.04
C LEU A 881 9.43 17.41 20.51
N PRO A 882 10.34 16.80 19.73
CA PRO A 882 10.25 16.88 18.28
C PRO A 882 8.92 16.26 17.80
N ALA A 883 8.28 16.87 16.81
CA ALA A 883 6.96 16.44 16.30
C ALA A 883 6.91 14.98 15.81
N TYR A 884 8.07 14.39 15.51
CA TYR A 884 8.24 13.01 15.02
C TYR A 884 9.14 12.15 15.94
N GLY A 885 9.45 12.63 17.15
CA GLY A 885 10.50 12.06 18.01
C GLY A 885 11.90 12.49 17.59
N PRO A 886 12.97 12.18 18.35
CA PRO A 886 14.33 12.26 17.81
C PRO A 886 14.31 11.71 16.38
N ARG A 887 14.80 12.51 15.41
CA ARG A 887 14.88 12.08 14.01
C ARG A 887 15.46 10.67 14.01
N GLU A 888 14.85 9.74 13.26
CA GLU A 888 15.56 8.53 12.86
C GLU A 888 16.94 8.99 12.41
N GLU A 889 17.97 8.56 13.15
CA GLU A 889 19.34 8.90 12.80
C GLU A 889 19.48 8.50 11.35
N ALA A 890 19.78 9.49 10.49
CA ALA A 890 19.85 9.27 9.06
C ALA A 890 20.58 7.95 8.82
N LEU A 891 19.92 7.03 8.11
CA LEU A 891 20.56 5.82 7.64
C LEU A 891 21.94 6.23 7.12
N LEU A 892 23.01 5.60 7.62
CA LEU A 892 24.38 5.81 7.12
C LEU A 892 24.50 5.54 5.59
N LEU A 893 23.40 5.14 4.95
CA LEU A 893 23.22 4.83 3.54
C LEU A 893 22.29 5.81 2.78
N GLU A 894 21.63 6.79 3.41
CA GLU A 894 20.80 7.78 2.70
C GLU A 894 21.56 9.07 2.36
N SER A 895 22.50 8.95 1.42
CA SER A 895 22.85 10.04 0.49
C SER A 895 23.68 9.45 -0.65
N GLY A 896 23.01 8.67 -1.50
CA GLY A 896 23.54 8.11 -2.75
C GLY A 896 22.88 8.66 -4.01
N ASP A 897 21.99 9.65 -3.90
CA ASP A 897 21.53 10.44 -5.03
C ASP A 897 22.33 11.74 -5.10
N GLY A 898 22.78 12.08 -6.31
CA GLY A 898 23.88 13.00 -6.61
C GLY A 898 23.79 14.42 -6.05
N ASP A 899 24.92 15.12 -6.17
CA ASP A 899 25.17 16.54 -5.88
C ASP A 899 25.65 16.92 -4.45
N ALA A 900 26.65 16.21 -3.92
CA ALA A 900 27.56 16.77 -2.91
C ALA A 900 29.02 16.76 -3.39
N GLY A 901 29.47 17.95 -3.83
CA GLY A 901 30.83 18.45 -4.01
C GLY A 901 32.04 17.49 -4.05
N TRP A 902 32.73 17.52 -5.19
CA TRP A 902 34.11 17.04 -5.41
C TRP A 902 35.17 17.80 -4.57
N GLY A 903 35.14 17.69 -3.23
CA GLY A 903 35.94 18.56 -2.36
C GLY A 903 36.55 17.97 -1.09
N MET A 904 36.54 16.65 -0.87
CA MET A 904 37.13 16.03 0.34
C MET A 904 38.09 14.88 -0.02
N TRP A 905 39.15 15.21 -0.77
CA TRP A 905 40.25 14.29 -1.08
C TRP A 905 41.50 14.78 -0.38
N GLN A 906 41.69 14.40 0.90
CA GLN A 906 42.98 14.31 1.62
C GLN A 906 42.73 14.30 3.13
N THR A 907 42.65 13.13 3.76
CA THR A 907 43.11 12.92 5.15
C THR A 907 43.48 11.45 5.39
N GLU A 908 44.47 11.26 6.25
CA GLU A 908 45.27 10.05 6.49
C GLU A 908 44.56 8.96 7.34
N GLY A 909 44.84 7.68 7.03
CA GLY A 909 44.52 6.49 7.86
C GLY A 909 43.17 5.76 7.57
N PRO A 910 43.08 4.43 7.76
CA PRO A 910 41.83 3.68 7.57
C PRO A 910 40.80 4.07 8.64
N ARG A 911 39.59 4.48 8.24
CA ARG A 911 38.46 4.76 9.14
C ARG A 911 37.32 3.81 8.79
N ARG A 912 36.84 2.98 9.73
CA ARG A 912 35.70 2.07 9.52
C ARG A 912 34.35 2.74 9.88
N GLN A 913 34.17 4.01 9.55
CA GLN A 913 33.00 4.78 9.98
C GLN A 913 31.75 4.55 9.10
N THR A 914 31.90 4.13 7.84
CA THR A 914 30.76 3.81 6.95
C THR A 914 31.07 2.64 5.99
N SER A 915 30.04 1.94 5.48
CA SER A 915 30.18 0.91 4.43
C SER A 915 30.81 1.48 3.15
N LEU A 916 30.53 2.75 2.84
CA LEU A 916 31.06 3.46 1.70
C LEU A 916 32.56 3.77 1.83
N GLU A 917 33.05 4.08 3.03
CA GLU A 917 34.49 4.26 3.29
C GLU A 917 35.26 2.94 3.30
N LEU A 918 34.68 1.87 3.86
CA LEU A 918 35.22 0.51 3.81
C LEU A 918 35.33 -0.03 2.38
N LEU A 919 34.29 0.14 1.56
CA LEU A 919 34.30 -0.25 0.14
C LEU A 919 35.27 0.59 -0.72
N ARG A 920 35.70 1.75 -0.21
CA ARG A 920 36.65 2.64 -0.88
C ARG A 920 38.11 2.43 -0.45
N ASP A 921 38.39 1.60 0.56
CA ASP A 921 39.78 1.28 0.95
C ASP A 921 40.38 0.23 0.02
N SER A 922 41.17 0.71 -0.94
CA SER A 922 41.87 -0.11 -1.94
C SER A 922 42.83 -1.15 -1.34
N ARG A 923 43.24 -1.01 -0.07
CA ARG A 923 44.11 -1.98 0.62
C ARG A 923 43.39 -3.26 1.01
N LEU A 924 42.08 -3.21 1.24
CA LEU A 924 41.26 -4.41 1.53
C LEU A 924 41.20 -5.37 0.34
N TYR A 925 41.38 -4.84 -0.87
CA TYR A 925 41.41 -5.61 -2.12
C TYR A 925 42.83 -6.01 -2.55
N ALA A 926 43.86 -5.59 -1.81
CA ALA A 926 45.25 -5.82 -2.14
C ALA A 926 45.83 -7.13 -1.56
N MET A 927 45.06 -7.89 -0.77
CA MET A 927 45.50 -9.22 -0.30
C MET A 927 44.90 -10.32 -1.17
N ASN A 928 45.79 -11.18 -1.67
CA ASN A 928 45.59 -12.36 -2.53
C ASN A 928 45.46 -12.12 -4.05
N ARG A 929 46.58 -11.78 -4.68
CA ARG A 929 46.97 -12.45 -5.94
C ARG A 929 48.23 -13.30 -5.68
N PRO A 930 48.18 -14.63 -5.75
CA PRO A 930 49.38 -15.44 -5.80
C PRO A 930 50.09 -15.12 -7.12
N GLY A 931 51.28 -14.54 -7.04
CA GLY A 931 52.10 -14.25 -8.21
C GLY A 931 52.56 -15.53 -8.88
N PHE A 932 52.01 -15.85 -10.05
CA PHE A 932 52.75 -16.57 -11.08
C PHE A 932 53.77 -15.61 -11.68
N GLY A 933 55.04 -15.82 -11.36
CA GLY A 933 56.16 -15.09 -11.91
C GLY A 933 57.40 -15.97 -11.88
N GLY A 934 57.52 -16.84 -12.88
CA GLY A 934 58.72 -17.63 -13.10
C GLY A 934 59.92 -16.75 -13.45
N GLY A 935 60.98 -16.95 -12.68
CA GLY A 935 62.41 -16.91 -13.01
C GLY A 935 62.97 -15.95 -14.07
N SER A 936 63.98 -15.18 -13.65
CA SER A 936 65.26 -15.13 -14.38
C SER A 936 66.45 -14.84 -13.45
N ASN A 937 67.44 -15.73 -13.51
CA ASN A 937 68.90 -15.59 -13.35
C ASN A 937 69.45 -14.50 -12.40
N SER A 938 70.04 -14.88 -11.27
CA SER A 938 71.45 -15.26 -11.06
C SER A 938 71.70 -15.57 -9.59
#